data_AF-A0AA40EMD3-F1
#
_entry.id   AF-A0AA40EMD3-F1
#
_cell.length_a   1.000
_cell.length_b   1.000
_cell.length_c   1.000
_cell.angle_alpha   90.00
_cell.angle_beta   90.00
_cell.angle_gamma   90.00
#
_symmetry.space_group_name_H-M   'P 1'
#
loop_
_entity.id
_entity.type
_entity.pdbx_description
1 polymer ?
#
loop_
_entity_poly.entity_id
_entity_poly.type
_entity_poly.pdbx_seq_one_letter_code
_entity_poly.pdbx_strand_id
1 'polypeptide(L)'
;MWVTGLPPNCCPICDATTGLRACGGCRVISYCGPDHQSSHRSEHKTACNDIKKTREKLEREEASLRANPGDVFLLPADVFNTSVGSFWGILGTRDYMRARNAAAHALLQADTRVAVKKALDHFLDMLRLCRSDNFGVRDIIPSLLLRLDREQECYDFLKWWATADLDGRYNWGDPTLPYLDIQGADVFEPVNMFSKHTSLPHLAMAALLKLCLYLDLEAYETAIENGDGEPDRPVGNLVRTKVRTLGMQTMSTLVERLKAQYHTLIRLVNDANPYFWSALVESEGARAMPSEYSPGSPEEADVALYYCGSAWEESEDAMVMIEADTSEFVRVYEAPIHLRGPEARPQQLSIGTELSREKRRGRGDSFPSAFKPPRPTCIPEDLFHSAFIGHGRCRIISLSDPKKVLVYVDGACLGNGQTASNPRAGWAVVYGPEQLVSGRLENEGPFGGAQVATSNRAELRAAIAALRLCDWRADGFDNICIATDSSYVVDGATGWIKGWVRNGWKTRTNGQAKNKDLWELLLGEVERWSSRGLRVEFWKIGRQLNVEADAIAKKAAQAPAVAHFRDLVIENSSTAAGISALSRPRILTLCFEYEDMFNDLHADLISQLSSKATMERSTTPENALQILNQEPPPSIIFVADGGLARQKKVWERVIDRLREGATVIVAGHFSSFVSKGEFDRFFARVGLPWRLGSYHRETVTLHRTAVGDAELARRLPDSYSQKAVFADNVSSSDAWYTRRETSREAAVALARVGSGRLGYVGDVNGEEKSKAVVLPMCGLL
;
A
#
# COMPACT_ATOMS: atom_id res chain seq x y z
N MET A 1 -40.74 7.99 -3.02
CA MET A 1 -39.58 7.22 -3.53
C MET A 1 -38.37 7.87 -2.91
N TRP A 2 -37.50 7.11 -2.28
CA TRP A 2 -36.55 7.56 -1.26
C TRP A 2 -35.20 8.00 -1.85
N VAL A 3 -34.82 7.34 -2.93
CA VAL A 3 -33.68 7.67 -3.79
C VAL A 3 -34.28 7.79 -5.19
N THR A 4 -34.70 9.00 -5.59
CA THR A 4 -35.49 9.21 -6.82
C THR A 4 -34.68 9.23 -8.11
N GLY A 5 -33.37 8.98 -8.06
CA GLY A 5 -32.55 9.07 -9.26
C GLY A 5 -32.93 8.10 -10.37
N LEU A 6 -33.46 6.91 -10.04
CA LEU A 6 -33.90 5.97 -11.06
C LEU A 6 -35.29 6.34 -11.62
N PRO A 7 -35.41 6.62 -12.93
CA PRO A 7 -36.69 6.96 -13.53
C PRO A 7 -37.68 5.79 -13.41
N PRO A 8 -38.99 6.09 -13.24
CA PRO A 8 -40.02 5.07 -13.28
C PRO A 8 -40.00 4.34 -14.63
N ASN A 9 -40.61 3.16 -14.70
CA ASN A 9 -40.67 2.41 -15.96
C ASN A 9 -41.62 3.11 -16.96
N CYS A 10 -41.09 4.09 -17.68
CA CYS A 10 -41.77 4.90 -18.68
C CYS A 10 -41.01 4.90 -20.02
N CYS A 11 -41.64 5.43 -21.06
CA CYS A 11 -40.99 5.68 -22.34
C CYS A 11 -40.04 6.88 -22.22
N PRO A 12 -38.73 6.76 -22.51
CA PRO A 12 -37.73 7.82 -22.27
C PRO A 12 -37.87 9.08 -23.15
N ILE A 13 -38.84 9.09 -24.06
CA ILE A 13 -39.11 10.20 -25.00
C ILE A 13 -40.37 10.98 -24.63
N CYS A 14 -41.35 10.36 -23.95
CA CYS A 14 -42.67 10.98 -23.74
C CYS A 14 -43.30 10.63 -22.38
N ASP A 15 -42.56 9.93 -21.52
CA ASP A 15 -42.96 9.51 -20.17
C ASP A 15 -44.24 8.67 -20.07
N ALA A 16 -44.73 8.14 -21.20
CA ALA A 16 -45.84 7.20 -21.20
C ALA A 16 -45.51 5.97 -20.31
N THR A 17 -46.44 5.62 -19.42
CA THR A 17 -46.29 4.50 -18.47
C THR A 17 -47.11 3.27 -18.86
N THR A 18 -47.97 3.38 -19.87
CA THR A 18 -48.85 2.31 -20.35
C THR A 18 -48.57 1.97 -21.82
N GLY A 19 -48.95 0.77 -22.26
CA GLY A 19 -48.75 0.33 -23.66
C GLY A 19 -47.30 0.12 -24.07
N LEU A 20 -46.39 -0.04 -23.10
CA LEU A 20 -44.96 -0.14 -23.34
C LEU A 20 -44.54 -1.51 -23.87
N ARG A 21 -43.60 -1.51 -24.83
CA ARG A 21 -42.93 -2.70 -25.36
C ARG A 21 -41.44 -2.62 -25.04
N ALA A 22 -40.90 -3.69 -24.48
CA ALA A 22 -39.47 -3.78 -24.18
C ALA A 22 -38.64 -3.79 -25.48
N CYS A 23 -37.51 -3.09 -25.45
CA CYS A 23 -36.51 -3.13 -26.52
C CYS A 23 -36.10 -4.58 -26.82
N GLY A 24 -36.20 -5.01 -28.08
CA GLY A 24 -35.83 -6.37 -28.49
C GLY A 24 -34.36 -6.72 -28.24
N GLY A 25 -33.47 -5.72 -28.18
CA GLY A 25 -32.06 -5.89 -27.83
C GLY A 25 -31.83 -6.04 -26.33
N CYS A 26 -31.88 -4.93 -25.59
CA CYS A 26 -31.51 -4.91 -24.17
C CYS A 26 -32.56 -5.53 -23.24
N ARG A 27 -33.85 -5.48 -23.60
CA ARG A 27 -34.99 -5.92 -22.77
C ARG A 27 -35.08 -5.26 -21.37
N VAL A 28 -34.55 -4.05 -21.23
CA VAL A 28 -34.59 -3.27 -19.98
C VAL A 28 -35.09 -1.84 -20.15
N ILE A 29 -35.09 -1.32 -21.38
CA ILE A 29 -35.76 -0.06 -21.75
C ILE A 29 -37.02 -0.39 -22.52
N SER A 30 -38.10 0.33 -22.25
CA SER A 30 -39.40 0.13 -22.90
C SER A 30 -39.87 1.39 -23.62
N TYR A 31 -40.58 1.22 -24.73
CA TYR A 31 -41.09 2.31 -25.56
C TYR A 31 -42.57 2.12 -25.85
N CYS A 32 -43.32 3.21 -25.98
CA CYS A 32 -44.73 3.15 -26.38
C CYS A 32 -44.92 2.81 -27.88
N GLY A 33 -43.85 2.89 -28.69
CA GLY A 33 -43.87 2.56 -30.11
C GLY A 33 -42.49 2.51 -30.76
N PRO A 34 -42.39 2.01 -32.01
CA PRO A 34 -41.13 1.87 -32.75
C PRO A 34 -40.47 3.21 -33.11
N ASP A 35 -41.25 4.28 -33.26
CA ASP A 35 -40.73 5.62 -33.58
C ASP A 35 -39.88 6.16 -32.43
N HIS A 36 -40.39 6.12 -31.19
CA HIS A 36 -39.63 6.54 -30.01
C HIS A 36 -38.40 5.65 -29.75
N GLN A 37 -38.49 4.36 -30.04
CA GLN A 37 -37.34 3.48 -29.99
C GLN A 37 -36.26 3.90 -31.00
N SER A 38 -36.67 4.31 -32.20
CA SER A 38 -35.76 4.76 -33.25
C SER A 38 -35.11 6.10 -32.89
N SER A 39 -35.88 7.04 -32.33
CA SER A 39 -35.36 8.33 -31.87
C SER A 39 -34.37 8.19 -30.72
N HIS A 40 -34.65 7.35 -29.72
CA HIS A 40 -33.75 7.12 -28.58
C HIS A 40 -32.53 6.24 -28.94
N ARG A 41 -32.46 5.69 -30.15
CA ARG A 41 -31.42 4.72 -30.52
C ARG A 41 -30.02 5.31 -30.41
N SER A 42 -29.80 6.58 -30.74
CA SER A 42 -28.47 7.22 -30.65
C SER A 42 -27.89 7.18 -29.24
N GLU A 43 -28.71 7.43 -28.22
CA GLU A 43 -28.31 7.48 -26.81
C GLU A 43 -28.19 6.07 -26.22
N HIS A 44 -29.12 5.18 -26.54
CA HIS A 44 -29.14 3.83 -25.98
C HIS A 44 -28.24 2.83 -26.73
N LYS A 45 -27.73 3.15 -27.93
CA LYS A 45 -27.20 2.11 -28.83
C LYS A 45 -26.05 1.29 -28.27
N THR A 46 -25.11 1.94 -27.59
CA THR A 46 -23.94 1.29 -26.99
C THR A 46 -24.36 0.32 -25.90
N ALA A 47 -25.05 0.80 -24.86
CA ALA A 47 -25.58 -0.03 -23.78
C ALA A 47 -26.47 -1.16 -24.30
N CYS A 48 -27.31 -0.89 -25.30
CA CYS A 48 -28.18 -1.89 -25.90
C CYS A 48 -27.42 -3.07 -26.50
N ASN A 49 -26.37 -2.78 -27.26
CA ASN A 49 -25.57 -3.78 -27.93
C ASN A 49 -24.73 -4.57 -26.92
N ASP A 50 -24.16 -3.90 -25.92
CA ASP A 50 -23.35 -4.53 -24.88
C ASP A 50 -24.20 -5.48 -24.02
N ILE A 51 -25.37 -5.05 -23.54
CA ILE A 51 -26.32 -5.89 -22.80
C ILE A 51 -26.73 -7.11 -23.63
N LYS A 52 -27.03 -6.93 -24.92
CA LYS A 52 -27.40 -8.04 -25.79
C LYS A 52 -26.25 -9.04 -25.93
N LYS A 53 -25.04 -8.56 -26.21
CA LYS A 53 -23.85 -9.38 -26.42
C LYS A 53 -23.45 -10.16 -25.17
N THR A 54 -23.45 -9.53 -24.00
CA THR A 54 -23.08 -10.19 -22.74
C THR A 54 -24.15 -11.19 -22.32
N ARG A 55 -25.44 -10.90 -22.52
CA ARG A 55 -26.53 -11.86 -22.29
C ARG A 55 -26.40 -13.10 -23.18
N GLU A 56 -26.19 -12.94 -24.48
CA GLU A 56 -26.01 -14.06 -25.41
C GLU A 56 -24.76 -14.89 -25.05
N LYS A 57 -23.68 -14.24 -24.58
CA LYS A 57 -22.51 -14.97 -24.07
C LYS A 57 -22.87 -15.79 -22.83
N LEU A 58 -23.54 -15.19 -21.84
CA LEU A 58 -23.98 -15.89 -20.63
C LEU A 58 -24.86 -17.10 -20.95
N GLU A 59 -25.85 -16.93 -21.84
CA GLU A 59 -26.72 -18.03 -22.29
C GLU A 59 -25.93 -19.18 -22.93
N ARG A 60 -24.89 -18.89 -23.72
CA ARG A 60 -24.00 -19.91 -24.29
C ARG A 60 -23.15 -20.64 -23.24
N GLU A 61 -22.54 -19.91 -22.31
CA GLU A 61 -21.75 -20.54 -21.25
C GLU A 61 -22.64 -21.42 -20.36
N GLU A 62 -23.87 -20.98 -20.05
CA GLU A 62 -24.83 -21.78 -19.30
C GLU A 62 -25.22 -23.05 -20.05
N ALA A 63 -25.55 -22.93 -21.34
CA ALA A 63 -25.89 -24.07 -22.17
C ALA A 63 -24.74 -25.08 -22.26
N SER A 64 -23.49 -24.59 -22.37
CA SER A 64 -22.28 -25.43 -22.37
C SER A 64 -22.16 -26.24 -21.07
N LEU A 65 -22.34 -25.60 -19.92
CA LEU A 65 -22.29 -26.27 -18.61
C LEU A 65 -23.42 -27.29 -18.44
N ARG A 66 -24.62 -27.01 -18.96
CA ARG A 66 -25.76 -27.95 -18.91
C ARG A 66 -25.63 -29.11 -19.90
N ALA A 67 -24.94 -28.91 -21.02
CA ALA A 67 -24.80 -29.91 -22.08
C ALA A 67 -23.68 -30.93 -21.84
N ASN A 68 -22.65 -30.58 -21.06
CA ASN A 68 -21.49 -31.45 -20.76
C ASN A 68 -21.36 -31.78 -19.25
N PRO A 69 -22.35 -32.45 -18.62
CA PRO A 69 -22.20 -32.93 -17.26
C PRO A 69 -21.21 -34.11 -17.23
N GLY A 70 -20.02 -33.92 -16.67
CA GLY A 70 -19.12 -35.03 -16.29
C GLY A 70 -17.94 -35.36 -17.21
N ASP A 71 -17.23 -34.38 -17.77
CA ASP A 71 -15.93 -34.67 -18.43
C ASP A 71 -14.83 -34.98 -17.38
N VAL A 72 -14.76 -36.27 -17.05
CA VAL A 72 -13.75 -37.17 -16.46
C VAL A 72 -12.90 -36.75 -15.25
N PHE A 73 -12.71 -35.47 -14.90
CA PHE A 73 -11.95 -35.11 -13.68
C PHE A 73 -12.42 -33.86 -12.91
N LEU A 74 -13.29 -32.99 -13.45
CA LEU A 74 -13.47 -31.63 -12.89
C LEU A 74 -14.90 -31.08 -12.74
N LEU A 75 -15.95 -31.67 -13.32
CA LEU A 75 -17.29 -31.05 -13.35
C LEU A 75 -18.40 -32.01 -12.84
N PRO A 76 -19.09 -31.68 -11.74
CA PRO A 76 -20.26 -32.42 -11.25
C PRO A 76 -21.45 -32.37 -12.22
N ALA A 77 -22.31 -33.40 -12.19
CA ALA A 77 -23.40 -33.57 -13.15
C ALA A 77 -24.50 -32.50 -13.10
N ASP A 78 -24.75 -31.88 -11.93
CA ASP A 78 -25.64 -30.73 -11.79
C ASP A 78 -24.93 -29.64 -10.98
N VAL A 79 -23.98 -28.96 -11.61
CA VAL A 79 -23.10 -28.00 -10.95
C VAL A 79 -23.87 -26.82 -10.32
N PHE A 80 -25.06 -26.48 -10.83
CA PHE A 80 -25.86 -25.34 -10.35
C PHE A 80 -26.60 -25.62 -9.03
N ASN A 81 -26.82 -26.90 -8.70
CA ASN A 81 -27.48 -27.31 -7.46
C ASN A 81 -26.54 -28.08 -6.51
N THR A 82 -25.63 -28.89 -7.04
CA THR A 82 -24.73 -29.75 -6.24
C THR A 82 -23.45 -29.05 -5.79
N SER A 83 -23.07 -27.93 -6.41
CA SER A 83 -21.83 -27.19 -6.12
C SER A 83 -22.06 -25.75 -5.67
N VAL A 84 -23.28 -25.45 -5.20
CA VAL A 84 -23.64 -24.14 -4.66
C VAL A 84 -22.73 -23.78 -3.48
N GLY A 85 -22.24 -22.54 -3.45
CA GLY A 85 -21.27 -22.05 -2.49
C GLY A 85 -19.80 -22.34 -2.85
N SER A 86 -19.53 -23.39 -3.63
CA SER A 86 -18.17 -23.82 -4.04
C SER A 86 -17.91 -23.64 -5.53
N PHE A 87 -18.77 -22.92 -6.24
CA PHE A 87 -18.80 -22.89 -7.70
C PHE A 87 -17.48 -22.40 -8.31
N TRP A 88 -16.77 -21.46 -7.68
CA TRP A 88 -15.48 -20.93 -8.16
C TRP A 88 -14.31 -21.92 -8.09
N GLY A 89 -14.38 -22.90 -7.17
CA GLY A 89 -13.37 -23.95 -7.03
C GLY A 89 -13.32 -24.90 -8.24
N ILE A 90 -14.36 -24.88 -9.08
CA ILE A 90 -14.47 -25.71 -10.27
C ILE A 90 -13.95 -24.93 -11.47
N LEU A 91 -12.86 -25.37 -12.10
CA LEU A 91 -12.25 -24.63 -13.20
C LEU A 91 -13.21 -24.40 -14.38
N GLY A 92 -14.05 -25.39 -14.70
CA GLY A 92 -14.98 -25.33 -15.83
C GLY A 92 -16.11 -24.31 -15.68
N THR A 93 -16.41 -23.84 -14.47
CA THR A 93 -17.50 -22.88 -14.21
C THR A 93 -17.05 -21.42 -14.25
N ARG A 94 -15.73 -21.16 -14.29
CA ARG A 94 -15.18 -19.80 -14.16
C ARG A 94 -15.58 -18.89 -15.33
N ASP A 95 -15.68 -19.42 -16.53
CA ASP A 95 -16.09 -18.64 -17.71
C ASP A 95 -17.55 -18.21 -17.64
N TYR A 96 -18.42 -19.06 -17.09
CA TYR A 96 -19.79 -18.68 -16.77
C TYR A 96 -19.85 -17.55 -15.75
N MET A 97 -19.08 -17.63 -14.66
CA MET A 97 -19.05 -16.55 -13.64
C MET A 97 -18.56 -15.22 -14.22
N ARG A 98 -17.52 -15.24 -15.07
CA ARG A 98 -17.04 -14.05 -15.80
C ARG A 98 -18.10 -13.48 -16.74
N ALA A 99 -18.79 -14.35 -17.50
CA ALA A 99 -19.86 -13.93 -18.40
C ALA A 99 -21.03 -13.32 -17.63
N ARG A 100 -21.37 -13.89 -16.46
CA ARG A 100 -22.43 -13.38 -15.59
C ARG A 100 -22.09 -12.02 -14.98
N ASN A 101 -20.86 -11.85 -14.49
CA ASN A 101 -20.39 -10.55 -13.99
C ASN A 101 -20.47 -9.47 -15.09
N ALA A 102 -20.00 -9.80 -16.29
CA ALA A 102 -20.05 -8.89 -17.44
C ALA A 102 -21.50 -8.53 -17.84
N ALA A 103 -22.43 -9.47 -17.76
CA ALA A 103 -23.85 -9.21 -18.01
C ALA A 103 -24.46 -8.26 -16.95
N ALA A 104 -24.13 -8.46 -15.67
CA ALA A 104 -24.58 -7.60 -14.58
C ALA A 104 -24.09 -6.15 -14.74
N HIS A 105 -22.79 -5.95 -14.99
CA HIS A 105 -22.25 -4.61 -15.22
C HIS A 105 -22.77 -3.96 -16.51
N ALA A 106 -23.00 -4.73 -17.58
CA ALA A 106 -23.58 -4.18 -18.81
C ALA A 106 -25.01 -3.67 -18.58
N LEU A 107 -25.80 -4.33 -17.72
CA LEU A 107 -27.13 -3.86 -17.35
C LEU A 107 -27.10 -2.50 -16.66
N LEU A 108 -26.11 -2.27 -15.78
CA LEU A 108 -25.97 -1.00 -15.05
C LEU A 108 -25.65 0.20 -15.97
N GLN A 109 -25.27 -0.01 -17.23
CA GLN A 109 -25.18 1.07 -18.22
C GLN A 109 -26.55 1.60 -18.65
N ALA A 110 -27.62 0.82 -18.48
CA ALA A 110 -28.98 1.25 -18.74
C ALA A 110 -29.61 1.68 -17.41
N ASP A 111 -29.52 2.97 -17.10
CA ASP A 111 -29.88 3.53 -15.80
C ASP A 111 -31.40 3.52 -15.54
N THR A 112 -31.94 2.33 -15.30
CA THR A 112 -33.38 2.07 -15.16
C THR A 112 -33.63 1.10 -14.02
N ARG A 113 -34.78 1.24 -13.36
CA ARG A 113 -35.19 0.35 -12.27
C ARG A 113 -35.20 -1.12 -12.68
N VAL A 114 -35.58 -1.42 -13.92
CA VAL A 114 -35.60 -2.79 -14.47
C VAL A 114 -34.19 -3.36 -14.63
N ALA A 115 -33.24 -2.56 -15.11
CA ALA A 115 -31.86 -3.00 -15.28
C ALA A 115 -31.15 -3.19 -13.95
N VAL A 116 -31.28 -2.23 -13.02
CA VAL A 116 -30.71 -2.30 -11.66
C VAL A 116 -31.24 -3.53 -10.91
N LYS A 117 -32.54 -3.81 -11.00
CA LYS A 117 -33.12 -5.05 -10.44
C LYS A 117 -32.49 -6.31 -11.02
N LYS A 118 -32.38 -6.41 -12.36
CA LYS A 118 -31.77 -7.58 -13.01
C LYS A 118 -30.29 -7.72 -12.68
N ALA A 119 -29.55 -6.62 -12.59
CA ALA A 119 -28.14 -6.63 -12.19
C ALA A 119 -27.99 -7.15 -10.74
N LEU A 120 -28.83 -6.67 -9.82
CA LEU A 120 -28.88 -7.16 -8.45
C LEU A 120 -29.18 -8.67 -8.40
N ASP A 121 -30.15 -9.15 -9.18
CA ASP A 121 -30.47 -10.58 -9.26
C ASP A 121 -29.25 -11.40 -9.74
N HIS A 122 -28.46 -10.89 -10.68
CA HIS A 122 -27.22 -11.53 -11.11
C HIS A 122 -26.16 -11.57 -10.00
N PHE A 123 -25.92 -10.46 -9.30
CA PHE A 123 -24.93 -10.38 -8.24
C PHE A 123 -25.29 -11.25 -7.02
N LEU A 124 -26.57 -11.27 -6.62
CA LEU A 124 -27.05 -12.13 -5.54
C LEU A 124 -26.91 -13.62 -5.88
N ASP A 125 -27.20 -14.02 -7.12
CA ASP A 125 -27.01 -15.41 -7.54
C ASP A 125 -25.52 -15.77 -7.67
N MET A 126 -24.66 -14.82 -8.06
CA MET A 126 -23.20 -15.02 -8.03
C MET A 126 -22.70 -15.27 -6.61
N LEU A 127 -23.19 -14.51 -5.62
CA LEU A 127 -22.90 -14.75 -4.20
C LEU A 127 -23.45 -16.11 -3.72
N ARG A 128 -24.66 -16.49 -4.12
CA ARG A 128 -25.22 -17.81 -3.82
C ARG A 128 -24.34 -18.93 -4.37
N LEU A 129 -23.89 -18.81 -5.62
CA LEU A 129 -23.01 -19.79 -6.27
C LEU A 129 -21.61 -19.79 -5.65
N CYS A 130 -21.09 -18.64 -5.25
CA CYS A 130 -19.74 -18.46 -4.72
C CYS A 130 -19.77 -17.61 -3.45
N ARG A 131 -20.01 -18.25 -2.30
CA ARG A 131 -20.15 -17.57 -1.00
C ARG A 131 -18.87 -16.85 -0.57
N SER A 132 -17.70 -17.34 -0.98
CA SER A 132 -16.39 -16.72 -0.78
C SER A 132 -16.17 -15.41 -1.54
N ASP A 133 -17.13 -15.02 -2.39
CA ASP A 133 -17.14 -13.76 -3.13
C ASP A 133 -15.81 -13.43 -3.83
N ASN A 134 -15.29 -14.39 -4.61
CA ASN A 134 -14.01 -14.22 -5.32
C ASN A 134 -14.03 -13.10 -6.38
N PHE A 135 -15.20 -12.60 -6.78
CA PHE A 135 -15.35 -11.46 -7.69
C PHE A 135 -15.51 -10.12 -6.98
N GLY A 136 -15.63 -10.09 -5.65
CA GLY A 136 -15.86 -8.86 -4.90
C GLY A 136 -17.22 -8.21 -5.20
N VAL A 137 -18.23 -9.00 -5.56
CA VAL A 137 -19.56 -8.46 -5.91
C VAL A 137 -20.36 -8.02 -4.69
N ARG A 138 -19.90 -8.34 -3.47
CA ARG A 138 -20.58 -7.88 -2.25
C ARG A 138 -20.63 -6.35 -2.15
N ASP A 139 -19.61 -5.65 -2.64
CA ASP A 139 -19.44 -4.21 -2.44
C ASP A 139 -20.46 -3.36 -3.24
N ILE A 140 -21.02 -3.88 -4.33
CA ILE A 140 -22.03 -3.17 -5.14
C ILE A 140 -23.46 -3.39 -4.64
N ILE A 141 -23.74 -4.50 -3.96
CA ILE A 141 -25.10 -4.92 -3.60
C ILE A 141 -25.85 -3.89 -2.74
N PRO A 142 -25.26 -3.32 -1.66
CA PRO A 142 -25.95 -2.32 -0.84
C PRO A 142 -26.40 -1.10 -1.65
N SER A 143 -25.57 -0.65 -2.61
CA SER A 143 -25.91 0.44 -3.52
C SER A 143 -27.15 0.12 -4.34
N LEU A 144 -27.19 -1.06 -4.98
CA LEU A 144 -28.33 -1.47 -5.81
C LEU A 144 -29.62 -1.67 -5.00
N LEU A 145 -29.52 -2.20 -3.77
CA LEU A 145 -30.66 -2.32 -2.87
C LEU A 145 -31.25 -0.95 -2.53
N LEU A 146 -30.39 0.02 -2.21
CA LEU A 146 -30.82 1.36 -1.85
C LEU A 146 -31.49 2.09 -3.03
N ARG A 147 -30.90 2.00 -4.22
CA ARG A 147 -31.46 2.55 -5.48
C ARG A 147 -32.81 1.93 -5.87
N LEU A 148 -33.15 0.75 -5.31
CA LEU A 148 -34.44 0.08 -5.52
C LEU A 148 -35.45 0.33 -4.39
N ASP A 149 -35.19 1.29 -3.50
CA ASP A 149 -35.96 1.57 -2.29
C ASP A 149 -36.09 0.36 -1.33
N ARG A 150 -35.06 -0.51 -1.27
CA ARG A 150 -35.02 -1.72 -0.42
C ARG A 150 -34.17 -1.49 0.82
N GLU A 151 -34.58 -0.51 1.61
CA GLU A 151 -33.86 0.05 2.77
C GLU A 151 -33.53 -1.02 3.82
N GLN A 152 -34.54 -1.80 4.22
CA GLN A 152 -34.39 -2.84 5.23
C GLN A 152 -33.41 -3.92 4.79
N GLU A 153 -33.51 -4.35 3.53
CA GLU A 153 -32.66 -5.40 2.99
C GLU A 153 -31.21 -4.92 2.81
N CYS A 154 -31.03 -3.63 2.48
CA CYS A 154 -29.71 -2.99 2.47
C CYS A 154 -29.06 -3.07 3.86
N TYR A 155 -29.82 -2.69 4.91
CA TYR A 155 -29.32 -2.75 6.28
C TYR A 155 -29.01 -4.17 6.74
N ASP A 156 -29.94 -5.09 6.50
CA ASP A 156 -29.79 -6.51 6.88
C ASP A 156 -28.54 -7.10 6.23
N PHE A 157 -28.28 -6.80 4.96
CA PHE A 157 -27.08 -7.23 4.24
C PHE A 157 -25.80 -6.62 4.83
N LEU A 158 -25.77 -5.31 5.05
CA LEU A 158 -24.63 -4.60 5.65
C LEU A 158 -24.30 -5.15 7.05
N LYS A 159 -25.34 -5.33 7.88
CA LYS A 159 -25.19 -5.86 9.24
C LYS A 159 -24.66 -7.29 9.22
N TRP A 160 -25.23 -8.14 8.35
CA TRP A 160 -24.79 -9.53 8.24
C TRP A 160 -23.30 -9.61 7.95
N TRP A 161 -22.79 -8.85 6.98
CA TRP A 161 -21.37 -8.83 6.68
C TRP A 161 -20.51 -8.29 7.81
N ALA A 162 -20.96 -7.26 8.51
CA ALA A 162 -20.24 -6.70 9.66
C ALA A 162 -20.19 -7.67 10.85
N THR A 163 -21.09 -8.67 10.94
CA THR A 163 -21.17 -9.57 12.10
C THR A 163 -20.96 -11.05 11.81
N ALA A 164 -20.92 -11.48 10.55
CA ALA A 164 -20.81 -12.90 10.17
C ALA A 164 -19.44 -13.52 10.51
N ASP A 165 -18.36 -12.74 10.43
CA ASP A 165 -16.99 -13.23 10.62
C ASP A 165 -16.17 -12.40 11.61
N LEU A 166 -16.76 -12.10 12.77
CA LEU A 166 -16.13 -11.27 13.81
C LEU A 166 -14.76 -11.81 14.31
N ASP A 167 -14.58 -13.12 14.24
CA ASP A 167 -13.38 -13.81 14.73
C ASP A 167 -12.45 -14.30 13.59
N GLY A 168 -12.78 -14.06 12.32
CA GLY A 168 -12.01 -14.54 11.16
C GLY A 168 -12.04 -16.07 10.96
N ARG A 169 -13.10 -16.74 11.44
CA ARG A 169 -13.26 -18.20 11.45
C ARG A 169 -14.44 -18.70 10.60
N TYR A 170 -15.17 -17.80 9.94
CA TYR A 170 -16.30 -18.18 9.09
C TYR A 170 -15.78 -18.94 7.85
N ASN A 171 -16.21 -20.19 7.71
CA ASN A 171 -15.85 -21.00 6.54
C ASN A 171 -16.79 -20.70 5.38
N TRP A 172 -16.37 -19.79 4.49
CA TRP A 172 -17.13 -19.39 3.31
C TRP A 172 -17.51 -20.53 2.37
N GLY A 173 -16.78 -21.66 2.40
CA GLY A 173 -17.09 -22.83 1.59
C GLY A 173 -18.13 -23.78 2.20
N ASP A 174 -18.51 -23.60 3.46
CA ASP A 174 -19.44 -24.48 4.15
C ASP A 174 -20.90 -24.05 3.89
N PRO A 175 -21.69 -24.84 3.14
CA PRO A 175 -23.07 -24.50 2.84
C PRO A 175 -23.99 -24.59 4.05
N THR A 176 -23.56 -25.26 5.14
CA THR A 176 -24.36 -25.48 6.35
C THR A 176 -24.33 -24.30 7.32
N LEU A 177 -23.35 -23.39 7.18
CA LEU A 177 -23.29 -22.19 8.01
C LEU A 177 -24.41 -21.19 7.65
N PRO A 178 -24.92 -20.43 8.63
CA PRO A 178 -25.90 -19.37 8.39
C PRO A 178 -25.36 -18.38 7.36
N TYR A 179 -26.18 -18.04 6.35
CA TYR A 179 -25.75 -17.23 5.22
C TYR A 179 -26.86 -16.27 4.82
N LEU A 180 -26.57 -14.96 4.90
CA LEU A 180 -27.55 -13.87 4.70
C LEU A 180 -28.85 -14.11 5.49
N ASP A 181 -28.71 -14.55 6.74
CA ASP A 181 -29.80 -15.02 7.60
C ASP A 181 -30.36 -13.94 8.54
N ILE A 182 -29.83 -12.71 8.48
CA ILE A 182 -30.40 -11.56 9.16
C ILE A 182 -31.57 -11.01 8.33
N GLN A 183 -32.73 -10.86 8.95
CA GLN A 183 -33.92 -10.26 8.36
C GLN A 183 -34.64 -9.37 9.38
N GLY A 184 -34.99 -8.15 8.97
CA GLY A 184 -35.72 -7.20 9.82
C GLY A 184 -34.91 -6.70 11.02
N ALA A 185 -33.59 -6.57 10.89
CA ALA A 185 -32.77 -5.99 11.94
C ALA A 185 -33.17 -4.54 12.23
N ASP A 186 -33.01 -4.11 13.48
CA ASP A 186 -33.31 -2.73 13.86
C ASP A 186 -32.34 -1.76 13.20
N VAL A 187 -32.80 -1.11 12.13
CA VAL A 187 -32.05 -0.13 11.36
C VAL A 187 -31.68 1.10 12.21
N PHE A 188 -32.28 1.29 13.39
CA PHE A 188 -31.99 2.41 14.30
C PHE A 188 -31.00 2.06 15.43
N GLU A 189 -30.51 0.82 15.48
CA GLU A 189 -29.55 0.38 16.51
C GLU A 189 -28.17 1.06 16.36
N PRO A 190 -27.31 1.01 17.40
CA PRO A 190 -25.95 1.56 17.36
C PRO A 190 -25.09 0.99 16.23
N VAL A 191 -24.15 1.80 15.73
CA VAL A 191 -23.32 1.48 14.54
C VAL A 191 -21.95 0.88 14.85
N ASN A 192 -21.72 0.49 16.12
CA ASN A 192 -20.40 0.05 16.59
C ASN A 192 -19.87 -1.19 15.85
N MET A 193 -20.75 -2.05 15.34
CA MET A 193 -20.36 -3.24 14.57
C MET A 193 -19.58 -2.89 13.31
N PHE A 194 -19.82 -1.73 12.69
CA PHE A 194 -19.11 -1.31 11.48
C PHE A 194 -17.67 -0.86 11.71
N SER A 195 -17.26 -0.61 12.96
CA SER A 195 -15.91 -0.13 13.29
C SER A 195 -14.79 -1.17 13.08
N LYS A 196 -15.13 -2.44 12.83
CA LYS A 196 -14.16 -3.53 12.68
C LYS A 196 -14.40 -4.27 11.37
N HIS A 197 -13.33 -4.45 10.59
CA HIS A 197 -13.32 -5.34 9.40
C HIS A 197 -14.38 -5.03 8.32
N THR A 198 -14.87 -3.80 8.22
CA THR A 198 -15.83 -3.35 7.19
C THR A 198 -15.09 -2.73 6.00
N SER A 199 -15.48 -3.06 4.77
CA SER A 199 -14.90 -2.46 3.56
C SER A 199 -15.33 -1.00 3.38
N LEU A 200 -14.53 -0.21 2.66
CA LEU A 200 -14.84 1.20 2.39
C LEU A 200 -16.23 1.40 1.71
N PRO A 201 -16.64 0.62 0.69
CA PRO A 201 -17.98 0.72 0.11
C PRO A 201 -19.10 0.42 1.12
N HIS A 202 -18.91 -0.56 2.01
CA HIS A 202 -19.89 -0.90 3.03
C HIS A 202 -20.03 0.20 4.08
N LEU A 203 -18.91 0.80 4.53
CA LEU A 203 -18.93 1.97 5.42
C LEU A 203 -19.65 3.15 4.78
N ALA A 204 -19.34 3.46 3.52
CA ALA A 204 -19.97 4.53 2.77
C ALA A 204 -21.48 4.29 2.60
N MET A 205 -21.90 3.06 2.27
CA MET A 205 -23.32 2.73 2.14
C MET A 205 -24.07 2.72 3.47
N ALA A 206 -23.43 2.32 4.56
CA ALA A 206 -24.00 2.47 5.91
C ALA A 206 -24.16 3.95 6.29
N ALA A 207 -23.18 4.80 5.94
CA ALA A 207 -23.24 6.23 6.18
C ALA A 207 -24.39 6.88 5.40
N LEU A 208 -24.51 6.59 4.10
CA LEU A 208 -25.61 7.07 3.25
C LEU A 208 -26.96 6.65 3.81
N LEU A 209 -27.12 5.36 4.14
CA LEU A 209 -28.37 4.83 4.69
C LEU A 209 -28.78 5.56 5.98
N LYS A 210 -27.85 5.75 6.93
CA LYS A 210 -28.13 6.46 8.18
C LYS A 210 -28.40 7.94 7.98
N LEU A 211 -27.72 8.58 7.03
CA LEU A 211 -27.95 9.97 6.65
C LEU A 211 -29.34 10.15 6.03
N CYS A 212 -29.77 9.29 5.11
CA CYS A 212 -31.12 9.33 4.54
C CYS A 212 -32.20 9.15 5.62
N LEU A 213 -32.02 8.24 6.57
CA LEU A 213 -32.94 8.05 7.69
C LEU A 213 -33.00 9.28 8.61
N TYR A 214 -31.86 9.93 8.85
CA TYR A 214 -31.78 11.18 9.61
C TYR A 214 -32.57 12.29 8.92
N LEU A 215 -32.25 12.58 7.65
CA LEU A 215 -32.89 13.65 6.88
C LEU A 215 -34.40 13.48 6.78
N ASP A 216 -34.86 12.24 6.56
CA ASP A 216 -36.29 11.94 6.49
C ASP A 216 -37.01 12.14 7.83
N LEU A 217 -36.36 11.78 8.94
CA LEU A 217 -36.96 11.91 10.27
C LEU A 217 -36.94 13.38 10.72
N GLU A 218 -35.87 14.12 10.43
CA GLU A 218 -35.76 15.56 10.65
C GLU A 218 -36.79 16.34 9.82
N ALA A 219 -37.06 15.90 8.58
CA ALA A 219 -38.11 16.48 7.76
C ALA A 219 -39.51 16.27 8.38
N TYR A 220 -39.79 15.09 8.94
CA TYR A 220 -41.04 14.83 9.68
C TYR A 220 -41.14 15.69 10.95
N GLU A 221 -40.06 15.81 11.70
CA GLU A 221 -40.01 16.68 12.88
C GLU A 221 -40.37 18.12 12.53
N THR A 222 -39.72 18.67 11.50
CA THR A 222 -39.97 20.02 10.99
C THR A 222 -41.42 20.20 10.51
N ALA A 223 -41.97 19.24 9.76
CA ALA A 223 -43.34 19.31 9.25
C ALA A 223 -44.39 19.27 10.38
N ILE A 224 -44.15 18.51 11.45
CA ILE A 224 -45.05 18.47 12.60
C ILE A 224 -44.95 19.77 13.41
N GLU A 225 -43.76 20.33 13.58
CA GLU A 225 -43.55 21.63 14.24
C GLU A 225 -44.22 22.79 13.48
N ASN A 226 -44.20 22.76 12.15
CA ASN A 226 -44.86 23.75 11.30
C ASN A 226 -46.39 23.54 11.18
N GLY A 227 -46.91 22.39 11.62
CA GLY A 227 -48.33 22.05 11.56
C GLY A 227 -48.81 21.44 10.24
N ASP A 228 -47.89 21.08 9.34
CA ASP A 228 -48.17 20.47 8.03
C ASP A 228 -48.47 18.97 8.14
N GLY A 229 -47.93 18.31 9.17
CA GLY A 229 -48.17 16.90 9.50
C GLY A 229 -47.41 15.86 8.66
N GLU A 230 -47.03 16.18 7.42
CA GLU A 230 -46.16 15.35 6.58
C GLU A 230 -45.17 16.24 5.78
N PRO A 231 -43.93 15.79 5.50
CA PRO A 231 -42.94 16.56 4.77
C PRO A 231 -43.31 16.79 3.30
N ASP A 232 -42.95 17.97 2.77
CA ASP A 232 -43.01 18.30 1.33
C ASP A 232 -41.79 17.77 0.56
N ARG A 233 -41.35 16.55 0.89
CA ARG A 233 -40.29 15.83 0.17
C ARG A 233 -40.57 14.32 0.18
N PRO A 234 -40.02 13.56 -0.77
CA PRO A 234 -40.13 12.12 -0.73
C PRO A 234 -39.42 11.52 0.49
N VAL A 235 -40.15 10.70 1.26
CA VAL A 235 -39.61 9.99 2.44
C VAL A 235 -39.66 8.47 2.24
N GLY A 236 -38.63 7.81 2.76
CA GLY A 236 -38.43 6.37 2.78
C GLY A 236 -39.49 5.60 3.54
N ASN A 237 -39.62 4.32 3.18
CA ASN A 237 -40.68 3.47 3.71
C ASN A 237 -40.46 3.12 5.20
N LEU A 238 -39.21 2.96 5.64
CA LEU A 238 -38.90 2.68 7.04
C LEU A 238 -39.29 3.84 7.94
N VAL A 239 -38.87 5.07 7.60
CA VAL A 239 -39.22 6.26 8.39
C VAL A 239 -40.72 6.50 8.37
N ARG A 240 -41.36 6.47 7.19
CA ARG A 240 -42.81 6.62 7.05
C ARG A 240 -43.59 5.64 7.92
N THR A 241 -43.13 4.39 8.00
CA THR A 241 -43.76 3.37 8.85
C THR A 241 -43.48 3.62 10.33
N LYS A 242 -42.23 3.99 10.67
CA LYS A 242 -41.78 4.22 12.04
C LYS A 242 -42.50 5.40 12.70
N VAL A 243 -42.65 6.53 11.99
CA VAL A 243 -43.26 7.77 12.49
C VAL A 243 -44.72 7.55 12.92
N ARG A 244 -45.47 6.65 12.26
CA ARG A 244 -46.85 6.29 12.67
C ARG A 244 -46.96 5.75 14.10
N THR A 245 -45.85 5.28 14.66
CA THR A 245 -45.80 4.68 16.01
C THR A 245 -44.96 5.49 17.00
N LEU A 246 -44.31 6.57 16.56
CA LEU A 246 -43.44 7.41 17.38
C LEU A 246 -44.22 8.57 17.99
N GLY A 247 -44.00 8.83 19.28
CA GLY A 247 -44.36 10.12 19.89
C GLY A 247 -43.29 11.17 19.63
N MET A 248 -43.67 12.45 19.67
CA MET A 248 -42.80 13.60 19.34
C MET A 248 -41.46 13.58 20.10
N GLN A 249 -41.47 13.41 21.42
CA GLN A 249 -40.24 13.38 22.24
C GLN A 249 -39.30 12.22 21.86
N THR A 250 -39.86 11.07 21.48
CA THR A 250 -39.11 9.90 21.04
C THR A 250 -38.52 10.12 19.66
N MET A 251 -39.21 10.86 18.78
CA MET A 251 -38.73 11.24 17.46
C MET A 251 -37.51 12.14 17.56
N SER A 252 -37.55 13.23 18.34
CA SER A 252 -36.39 14.12 18.55
C SER A 252 -35.17 13.37 19.08
N THR A 253 -35.39 12.48 20.04
CA THR A 253 -34.31 11.63 20.59
C THR A 253 -33.72 10.68 19.54
N LEU A 254 -34.54 10.24 18.57
CA LEU A 254 -34.10 9.37 17.49
C LEU A 254 -33.36 10.15 16.39
N VAL A 255 -33.82 11.37 16.07
CA VAL A 255 -33.14 12.31 15.16
C VAL A 255 -31.71 12.58 15.64
N GLU A 256 -31.54 12.99 16.91
CA GLU A 256 -30.22 13.24 17.51
C GLU A 256 -29.31 12.01 17.49
N ARG A 257 -29.90 10.83 17.72
CA ARG A 257 -29.14 9.57 17.68
C ARG A 257 -28.70 9.22 16.27
N LEU A 258 -29.57 9.35 15.27
CA LEU A 258 -29.23 9.10 13.87
C LEU A 258 -28.16 10.09 13.40
N LYS A 259 -28.25 11.36 13.84
CA LYS A 259 -27.22 12.37 13.60
C LYS A 259 -25.85 11.93 14.11
N ALA A 260 -25.78 11.53 15.38
CA ALA A 260 -24.54 11.01 15.96
C ALA A 260 -24.04 9.73 15.25
N GLN A 261 -24.95 8.85 14.80
CA GLN A 261 -24.60 7.62 14.09
C GLN A 261 -23.99 7.89 12.71
N TYR A 262 -24.59 8.75 11.88
CA TYR A 262 -24.00 9.04 10.56
C TYR A 262 -22.70 9.85 10.72
N HIS A 263 -22.61 10.78 11.68
CA HIS A 263 -21.34 11.47 12.02
C HIS A 263 -20.23 10.50 12.44
N THR A 264 -20.57 9.43 13.13
CA THR A 264 -19.60 8.38 13.46
C THR A 264 -19.16 7.63 12.20
N LEU A 265 -20.10 7.27 11.32
CA LEU A 265 -19.79 6.56 10.09
C LEU A 265 -18.98 7.40 9.11
N ILE A 266 -19.25 8.71 8.98
CA ILE A 266 -18.46 9.56 8.07
C ILE A 266 -17.00 9.69 8.50
N ARG A 267 -16.76 9.70 9.82
CA ARG A 267 -15.41 9.66 10.38
C ARG A 267 -14.74 8.31 10.10
N LEU A 268 -15.46 7.20 10.28
CA LEU A 268 -14.93 5.87 9.96
C LEU A 268 -14.56 5.74 8.47
N VAL A 269 -15.37 6.29 7.57
CA VAL A 269 -15.04 6.35 6.13
C VAL A 269 -13.77 7.19 5.90
N ASN A 270 -13.67 8.36 6.53
CA ASN A 270 -12.49 9.23 6.40
C ASN A 270 -11.21 8.59 6.97
N ASP A 271 -11.33 7.91 8.11
CA ASP A 271 -10.22 7.19 8.74
C ASP A 271 -9.78 5.98 7.90
N ALA A 272 -10.73 5.32 7.23
CA ALA A 272 -10.44 4.25 6.28
C ALA A 272 -9.79 4.79 5.00
N ASN A 273 -10.27 5.92 4.49
CA ASN A 273 -9.74 6.59 3.31
C ASN A 273 -9.99 8.11 3.33
N PRO A 274 -8.95 8.94 3.49
CA PRO A 274 -9.09 10.40 3.61
C PRO A 274 -9.40 11.11 2.28
N TYR A 275 -9.42 10.38 1.16
CA TYR A 275 -9.73 10.93 -0.17
C TYR A 275 -11.18 10.67 -0.60
N PHE A 276 -11.92 9.83 0.13
CA PHE A 276 -13.27 9.41 -0.27
C PHE A 276 -14.23 10.59 -0.41
N TRP A 277 -14.28 11.46 0.60
CA TRP A 277 -15.23 12.58 0.61
C TRP A 277 -14.90 13.62 -0.47
N SER A 278 -13.63 13.98 -0.64
CA SER A 278 -13.21 14.87 -1.74
C SER A 278 -13.55 14.27 -3.10
N ALA A 279 -13.27 12.98 -3.31
CA ALA A 279 -13.58 12.31 -4.57
C ALA A 279 -15.09 12.20 -4.82
N LEU A 280 -15.90 12.03 -3.77
CA LEU A 280 -17.36 11.97 -3.90
C LEU A 280 -17.93 13.32 -4.36
N VAL A 281 -17.50 14.42 -3.73
CA VAL A 281 -17.99 15.78 -4.03
C VAL A 281 -17.45 16.31 -5.36
N GLU A 282 -16.19 16.04 -5.70
CA GLU A 282 -15.53 16.58 -6.91
C GLU A 282 -15.79 15.77 -8.19
N SER A 283 -16.34 14.55 -8.07
CA SER A 283 -16.50 13.63 -9.20
C SER A 283 -17.65 14.05 -10.13
N GLU A 284 -17.34 14.78 -11.20
CA GLU A 284 -18.26 14.99 -12.33
C GLU A 284 -18.07 13.91 -13.42
N GLY A 285 -19.06 13.01 -13.59
CA GLY A 285 -19.17 12.13 -14.76
C GLY A 285 -19.03 10.62 -14.54
N ALA A 286 -18.92 9.86 -15.63
CA ALA A 286 -18.91 8.40 -15.60
C ALA A 286 -17.62 7.86 -14.97
N ARG A 287 -17.75 7.27 -13.77
CA ARG A 287 -16.63 6.70 -13.01
C ARG A 287 -16.07 5.45 -13.69
N ALA A 288 -14.78 5.47 -14.02
CA ALA A 288 -14.08 4.30 -14.52
C ALA A 288 -13.44 3.55 -13.35
N MET A 289 -13.57 2.22 -13.33
CA MET A 289 -12.86 1.40 -12.35
C MET A 289 -11.34 1.57 -12.58
N PRO A 290 -10.58 2.08 -11.58
CA PRO A 290 -9.14 2.15 -11.66
C PRO A 290 -8.55 0.78 -11.94
N SER A 291 -7.50 0.74 -12.75
CA SER A 291 -6.84 -0.53 -13.05
C SER A 291 -6.12 -1.13 -11.83
N GLU A 292 -5.80 -0.29 -10.84
CA GLU A 292 -5.11 -0.62 -9.59
C GLU A 292 -5.48 0.39 -8.51
N TYR A 293 -5.38 -0.03 -7.26
CA TYR A 293 -5.50 0.84 -6.09
C TYR A 293 -4.80 0.21 -4.88
N SER A 294 -4.55 1.01 -3.84
CA SER A 294 -4.06 0.52 -2.53
C SER A 294 -5.00 0.97 -1.41
N PRO A 295 -5.12 0.22 -0.30
CA PRO A 295 -5.89 0.71 0.85
C PRO A 295 -5.42 2.08 1.32
N GLY A 296 -6.35 3.01 1.51
CA GLY A 296 -6.14 4.42 1.85
C GLY A 296 -5.72 5.33 0.70
N SER A 297 -5.64 4.84 -0.54
CA SER A 297 -5.25 5.65 -1.71
C SER A 297 -6.43 6.39 -2.37
N PRO A 298 -6.19 7.46 -3.14
CA PRO A 298 -7.23 8.08 -3.96
C PRO A 298 -7.90 7.08 -4.92
N GLU A 299 -7.14 6.15 -5.49
CA GLU A 299 -7.70 5.15 -6.40
C GLU A 299 -8.61 4.15 -5.67
N GLU A 300 -8.42 3.91 -4.37
CA GLU A 300 -9.38 3.11 -3.59
C GLU A 300 -10.70 3.85 -3.38
N ALA A 301 -10.63 5.17 -3.17
CA ALA A 301 -11.82 6.00 -3.14
C ALA A 301 -12.58 5.92 -4.47
N ASP A 302 -11.88 5.99 -5.61
CA ASP A 302 -12.48 5.81 -6.93
C ASP A 302 -13.14 4.42 -7.11
N VAL A 303 -12.52 3.35 -6.60
CA VAL A 303 -13.11 2.00 -6.61
C VAL A 303 -14.36 1.94 -5.74
N ALA A 304 -14.33 2.54 -4.55
CA ALA A 304 -15.49 2.57 -3.69
C ALA A 304 -16.64 3.35 -4.35
N LEU A 305 -16.33 4.50 -4.95
CA LEU A 305 -17.28 5.31 -5.70
C LEU A 305 -17.78 4.63 -6.97
N TYR A 306 -16.99 3.78 -7.62
CA TYR A 306 -17.47 2.93 -8.71
C TYR A 306 -18.60 2.00 -8.25
N TYR A 307 -18.55 1.49 -7.01
CA TYR A 307 -19.58 0.60 -6.47
C TYR A 307 -20.76 1.33 -5.82
N CYS A 308 -20.51 2.42 -5.08
CA CYS A 308 -21.53 3.08 -4.28
C CYS A 308 -21.97 4.46 -4.79
N GLY A 309 -21.17 5.09 -5.67
CA GLY A 309 -21.31 6.50 -6.00
C GLY A 309 -22.64 6.87 -6.65
N SER A 310 -23.22 6.01 -7.50
CA SER A 310 -24.56 6.28 -8.06
C SER A 310 -25.63 6.41 -6.98
N ALA A 311 -25.60 5.61 -5.92
CA ALA A 311 -26.59 5.77 -4.84
C ALA A 311 -26.44 7.10 -4.10
N TRP A 312 -25.20 7.60 -3.96
CA TRP A 312 -24.93 8.91 -3.38
C TRP A 312 -25.42 10.04 -4.28
N GLU A 313 -25.06 10.03 -5.57
CA GLU A 313 -25.45 11.05 -6.55
C GLU A 313 -26.96 11.15 -6.74
N GLU A 314 -27.67 10.02 -6.62
CA GLU A 314 -29.14 9.97 -6.70
C GLU A 314 -29.82 10.51 -5.41
N SER A 315 -29.05 10.84 -4.37
CA SER A 315 -29.50 11.34 -3.07
C SER A 315 -29.09 12.81 -2.85
N GLU A 316 -29.74 13.75 -3.53
CA GLU A 316 -29.37 15.17 -3.57
C GLU A 316 -29.19 15.82 -2.17
N ASP A 317 -30.17 15.70 -1.28
CA ASP A 317 -30.07 16.23 0.09
C ASP A 317 -28.91 15.63 0.89
N ALA A 318 -28.58 14.35 0.64
CA ALA A 318 -27.45 13.69 1.30
C ALA A 318 -26.12 14.24 0.78
N MET A 319 -26.01 14.54 -0.52
CA MET A 319 -24.83 15.16 -1.11
C MET A 319 -24.59 16.56 -0.54
N VAL A 320 -25.64 17.39 -0.45
CA VAL A 320 -25.55 18.72 0.15
C VAL A 320 -25.08 18.66 1.61
N MET A 321 -25.66 17.75 2.40
CA MET A 321 -25.27 17.58 3.80
C MET A 321 -23.83 17.08 3.93
N ILE A 322 -23.41 16.11 3.13
CA ILE A 322 -22.04 15.60 3.16
C ILE A 322 -21.02 16.64 2.72
N GLU A 323 -21.28 17.42 1.68
CA GLU A 323 -20.38 18.49 1.27
C GLU A 323 -20.15 19.49 2.41
N ALA A 324 -21.22 19.90 3.10
CA ALA A 324 -21.14 20.79 4.25
C ALA A 324 -20.34 20.14 5.41
N ASP A 325 -20.74 18.94 5.84
CA ASP A 325 -20.18 18.26 7.01
C ASP A 325 -18.75 17.75 6.80
N THR A 326 -18.34 17.53 5.55
CA THR A 326 -16.99 17.03 5.23
C THR A 326 -16.03 18.07 4.70
N SER A 327 -16.48 19.32 4.51
CA SER A 327 -15.66 20.44 4.06
C SER A 327 -14.37 20.65 4.88
N GLU A 328 -14.38 20.33 6.18
CA GLU A 328 -13.18 20.38 7.05
C GLU A 328 -12.21 19.21 6.83
N PHE A 329 -12.70 18.07 6.34
CA PHE A 329 -11.89 16.89 6.00
C PHE A 329 -11.30 17.00 4.59
N VAL A 330 -11.95 17.76 3.70
CA VAL A 330 -11.53 17.97 2.31
C VAL A 330 -10.29 18.87 2.27
N ARG A 331 -9.17 18.31 1.79
CA ARG A 331 -7.95 19.10 1.56
C ARG A 331 -8.17 20.05 0.39
N VAL A 332 -8.34 21.34 0.68
CA VAL A 332 -8.28 22.40 -0.33
C VAL A 332 -6.91 22.35 -1.01
N TYR A 333 -6.89 22.07 -2.31
CA TYR A 333 -5.71 22.18 -3.14
C TYR A 333 -5.33 23.67 -3.28
N GLU A 334 -4.64 24.24 -2.29
CA GLU A 334 -3.98 25.53 -2.46
C GLU A 334 -2.70 25.33 -3.28
N ALA A 335 -2.81 25.51 -4.60
CA ALA A 335 -1.63 25.76 -5.43
C ALA A 335 -0.96 27.07 -4.98
N PRO A 336 0.39 27.17 -4.93
CA PRO A 336 1.04 28.42 -4.58
C PRO A 336 0.79 29.50 -5.64
N ILE A 337 -0.02 30.48 -5.29
CA ILE A 337 0.01 31.82 -5.87
C ILE A 337 1.40 32.37 -5.57
N HIS A 338 2.33 32.38 -6.54
CA HIS A 338 3.41 33.38 -6.71
C HIS A 338 4.32 33.03 -7.90
N LEU A 339 3.83 33.23 -9.13
CA LEU A 339 4.68 33.54 -10.30
C LEU A 339 3.99 34.58 -11.19
N ARG A 340 4.13 35.87 -10.84
CA ARG A 340 4.21 36.97 -11.81
C ARG A 340 5.54 37.69 -11.54
N GLY A 341 6.37 37.81 -12.56
CA GLY A 341 7.80 38.21 -12.51
C GLY A 341 8.07 39.70 -12.19
N PRO A 342 9.28 40.26 -12.45
CA PRO A 342 10.16 39.94 -13.59
C PRO A 342 11.68 39.81 -13.31
N GLU A 343 12.37 39.23 -14.30
CA GLU A 343 13.80 39.41 -14.65
C GLU A 343 14.90 39.05 -13.64
N ALA A 344 15.46 37.84 -13.79
CA ALA A 344 16.91 37.62 -13.72
C ALA A 344 17.30 36.43 -14.63
N ARG A 345 18.32 36.64 -15.47
CA ARG A 345 18.88 35.66 -16.42
C ARG A 345 19.38 34.39 -15.72
N PRO A 346 19.40 33.23 -16.40
CA PRO A 346 19.84 31.98 -15.81
C PRO A 346 21.34 32.02 -15.54
N GLN A 347 21.74 32.05 -14.27
CA GLN A 347 23.05 31.53 -13.89
C GLN A 347 22.94 30.01 -13.87
N GLN A 348 23.63 29.42 -14.84
CA GLN A 348 23.91 28.01 -14.98
C GLN A 348 24.58 27.50 -13.68
N LEU A 349 23.81 26.95 -12.74
CA LEU A 349 24.36 26.23 -11.60
C LEU A 349 24.69 24.81 -12.04
N SER A 350 25.99 24.55 -12.10
CA SER A 350 26.60 23.25 -12.34
C SER A 350 26.00 22.15 -11.46
N ILE A 351 25.72 21.02 -12.11
CA ILE A 351 25.40 19.71 -11.52
C ILE A 351 26.39 19.43 -10.37
N GLY A 352 25.87 19.41 -9.14
CA GLY A 352 26.65 19.26 -7.91
C GLY A 352 27.07 17.82 -7.69
N THR A 353 28.39 17.64 -7.71
CA THR A 353 29.22 16.49 -7.31
C THR A 353 28.82 15.79 -6.01
N GLU A 354 29.13 14.49 -5.94
CA GLU A 354 29.14 13.64 -4.73
C GLU A 354 29.65 14.39 -3.48
N LEU A 355 29.07 14.10 -2.31
CA LEU A 355 29.59 14.52 -1.01
C LEU A 355 31.07 14.12 -0.89
N SER A 356 31.98 15.08 -1.07
CA SER A 356 33.41 14.86 -0.84
C SER A 356 33.62 14.33 0.59
N ARG A 357 34.01 13.07 0.71
CA ARG A 357 34.29 12.40 1.99
C ARG A 357 35.64 12.79 2.58
N GLU A 358 36.32 13.77 2.02
CA GLU A 358 37.58 14.26 2.55
C GLU A 358 37.40 14.75 4.00
N LYS A 359 38.31 14.39 4.90
CA LYS A 359 38.28 14.87 6.30
C LYS A 359 38.93 16.23 6.36
N ARG A 360 38.25 17.23 6.91
CA ARG A 360 38.74 18.62 6.98
C ARG A 360 38.70 19.13 8.41
N ARG A 361 39.71 19.91 8.80
CA ARG A 361 39.70 20.64 10.07
C ARG A 361 38.93 21.95 9.85
N GLY A 362 37.89 22.16 10.63
CA GLY A 362 37.09 23.39 10.58
C GLY A 362 37.90 24.61 11.00
N ARG A 363 37.66 25.74 10.34
CA ARG A 363 38.40 26.99 10.54
C ARG A 363 37.70 27.98 11.46
N GLY A 364 36.42 27.76 11.75
CA GLY A 364 35.53 28.69 12.43
C GLY A 364 34.74 29.60 11.48
N ASP A 365 34.54 29.18 10.23
CA ASP A 365 33.82 29.97 9.22
C ASP A 365 32.29 29.94 9.48
N SER A 366 31.79 28.85 10.07
CA SER A 366 30.38 28.68 10.44
C SER A 366 30.28 27.84 11.72
N PHE A 367 29.27 28.11 12.54
CA PHE A 367 29.06 27.40 13.81
C PHE A 367 27.63 26.88 13.91
N PRO A 368 27.41 25.73 14.57
CA PRO A 368 26.05 25.25 14.82
C PRO A 368 25.36 26.09 15.91
N SER A 369 24.03 26.03 15.95
CA SER A 369 23.20 26.72 16.94
C SER A 369 22.51 25.76 17.89
N ALA A 370 22.08 26.24 19.06
CA ALA A 370 21.22 25.47 19.95
C ALA A 370 19.78 25.53 19.43
N PHE A 371 19.12 24.37 19.31
CA PHE A 371 17.68 24.32 19.05
C PHE A 371 16.93 24.84 20.29
N LYS A 372 15.98 25.74 20.05
CA LYS A 372 15.13 26.31 21.09
C LYS A 372 13.70 25.82 20.86
N PRO A 373 13.22 24.82 21.63
CA PRO A 373 11.83 24.39 21.50
C PRO A 373 10.87 25.53 21.89
N PRO A 374 9.64 25.55 21.36
CA PRO A 374 8.65 26.60 21.66
C PRO A 374 8.37 26.75 23.16
N ARG A 375 8.43 25.64 23.91
CA ARG A 375 8.36 25.62 25.37
C ARG A 375 9.52 24.77 25.92
N PRO A 376 10.12 25.13 27.07
CA PRO A 376 11.19 24.34 27.68
C PRO A 376 10.82 22.90 28.02
N THR A 377 9.52 22.60 28.17
CA THR A 377 9.00 21.27 28.51
C THR A 377 8.72 20.39 27.29
N CYS A 378 8.80 20.93 26.07
CA CYS A 378 8.53 20.13 24.87
C CYS A 378 9.55 18.99 24.74
N ILE A 379 9.04 17.82 24.41
CA ILE A 379 9.84 16.66 24.04
C ILE A 379 9.85 16.50 22.51
N PRO A 380 10.78 15.73 21.94
CA PRO A 380 10.84 15.51 20.50
C PRO A 380 9.52 15.04 19.87
N GLU A 381 8.79 14.16 20.55
CA GLU A 381 7.51 13.61 20.11
C GLU A 381 6.40 14.68 19.99
N ASP A 382 6.53 15.81 20.69
CA ASP A 382 5.59 16.94 20.58
C ASP A 382 5.82 17.77 19.31
N LEU A 383 7.04 17.74 18.75
CA LEU A 383 7.49 18.67 17.71
C LEU A 383 7.86 17.98 16.39
N PHE A 384 8.04 16.66 16.43
CA PHE A 384 8.50 15.86 15.31
C PHE A 384 7.70 14.56 15.20
N HIS A 385 7.48 14.11 13.96
CA HIS A 385 6.82 12.84 13.67
C HIS A 385 7.58 12.06 12.60
N SER A 386 7.31 10.77 12.48
CA SER A 386 7.88 9.96 11.42
C SER A 386 7.10 10.14 10.13
N ALA A 387 7.82 10.40 9.04
CA ALA A 387 7.24 10.55 7.70
C ALA A 387 8.17 9.98 6.63
N PHE A 388 7.57 9.45 5.57
CA PHE A 388 8.30 9.08 4.37
C PHE A 388 8.66 10.34 3.58
N ILE A 389 9.95 10.51 3.30
CA ILE A 389 10.43 11.44 2.28
C ILE A 389 10.56 10.71 0.95
N GLY A 390 10.59 11.45 -0.16
CA GLY A 390 10.84 10.89 -1.49
C GLY A 390 12.01 9.89 -1.50
N HIS A 391 11.95 8.89 -2.39
CA HIS A 391 12.86 7.74 -2.44
C HIS A 391 12.67 6.65 -1.37
N GLY A 392 11.50 6.59 -0.71
CA GLY A 392 11.13 5.48 0.18
C GLY A 392 11.90 5.44 1.51
N ARG A 393 12.51 6.56 1.90
CA ARG A 393 13.24 6.72 3.16
C ARG A 393 12.31 7.30 4.20
N CYS A 394 12.23 6.71 5.39
CA CYS A 394 11.50 7.29 6.50
C CYS A 394 12.42 8.17 7.35
N ARG A 395 11.96 9.35 7.77
CA ARG A 395 12.72 10.33 8.56
C ARG A 395 11.85 10.87 9.68
N ILE A 396 12.48 11.40 10.72
CA ILE A 396 11.80 12.08 11.82
C ILE A 396 11.78 13.57 11.47
N ILE A 397 10.62 14.11 11.11
CA ILE A 397 10.46 15.44 10.48
C ILE A 397 9.65 16.34 11.41
N SER A 398 9.94 17.64 11.41
CA SER A 398 9.19 18.58 12.24
C SER A 398 7.75 18.74 11.78
N LEU A 399 6.82 18.79 12.74
CA LEU A 399 5.39 19.02 12.49
C LEU A 399 5.11 20.40 11.89
N SER A 400 5.97 21.40 12.15
CA SER A 400 5.77 22.78 11.71
C SER A 400 6.68 23.21 10.55
N ASP A 401 7.73 22.43 10.25
CA ASP A 401 8.68 22.71 9.17
C ASP A 401 9.11 21.38 8.50
N PRO A 402 8.51 21.01 7.35
CA PRO A 402 8.80 19.75 6.69
C PRO A 402 10.24 19.66 6.14
N LYS A 403 11.00 20.77 6.13
CA LYS A 403 12.42 20.80 5.72
C LYS A 403 13.38 20.66 6.90
N LYS A 404 12.86 20.41 8.11
CA LYS A 404 13.65 20.14 9.31
C LYS A 404 13.58 18.67 9.70
N VAL A 405 14.75 18.02 9.78
CA VAL A 405 14.90 16.63 10.23
C VAL A 405 15.47 16.58 11.65
N LEU A 406 15.01 15.60 12.43
CA LEU A 406 15.54 15.24 13.75
C LEU A 406 16.36 13.95 13.65
N VAL A 407 17.51 13.93 14.30
CA VAL A 407 18.32 12.72 14.50
C VAL A 407 18.73 12.60 15.96
N TYR A 408 18.70 11.38 16.49
CA TYR A 408 19.19 11.08 17.84
C TYR A 408 20.60 10.52 17.77
N VAL A 409 21.46 10.94 18.69
CA VAL A 409 22.84 10.44 18.78
C VAL A 409 23.22 10.12 20.22
N ASP A 410 24.07 9.11 20.40
CA ASP A 410 24.59 8.71 21.72
C ASP A 410 25.98 8.06 21.62
N GLY A 411 26.74 8.15 22.71
CA GLY A 411 28.07 7.54 22.85
C GLY A 411 28.31 6.91 24.22
N ALA A 412 28.54 5.61 24.23
CA ALA A 412 28.78 4.84 25.46
C ALA A 412 30.23 4.37 25.58
N CYS A 413 30.78 4.35 26.81
CA CYS A 413 32.11 3.79 27.09
C CYS A 413 32.09 2.86 28.31
N LEU A 414 32.44 1.59 28.09
CA LEU A 414 32.67 0.58 29.11
C LEU A 414 34.09 0.73 29.68
N GLY A 415 34.22 0.83 31.00
CA GLY A 415 35.51 1.05 31.66
C GLY A 415 36.02 2.51 31.58
N ASN A 416 35.11 3.47 31.35
CA ASN A 416 35.47 4.88 31.22
C ASN A 416 36.23 5.39 32.47
N GLY A 417 37.43 5.96 32.27
CA GLY A 417 38.25 6.56 33.34
C GLY A 417 38.98 5.57 34.26
N GLN A 418 38.89 4.25 33.99
CA GLN A 418 39.60 3.23 34.75
C GLN A 418 40.98 2.96 34.13
N THR A 419 42.05 3.03 34.93
CA THR A 419 43.44 2.89 34.48
C THR A 419 43.88 1.45 34.18
N ALA A 420 43.16 0.45 34.69
CA ALA A 420 43.50 -0.97 34.56
C ALA A 420 42.64 -1.75 33.52
N SER A 421 41.62 -1.12 32.94
CA SER A 421 40.79 -1.73 31.90
C SER A 421 41.10 -1.09 30.55
N ASN A 422 41.12 -1.89 29.49
CA ASN A 422 41.19 -1.38 28.12
C ASN A 422 39.81 -0.80 27.76
N PRO A 423 39.57 0.53 27.86
CA PRO A 423 38.23 1.08 27.76
C PRO A 423 37.67 0.83 26.36
N ARG A 424 36.38 0.48 26.31
CA ARG A 424 35.71 0.13 25.06
C ARG A 424 34.53 1.06 24.86
N ALA A 425 34.55 1.87 23.81
CA ALA A 425 33.48 2.81 23.53
C ALA A 425 32.83 2.53 22.18
N GLY A 426 31.56 2.91 22.04
CA GLY A 426 30.76 2.78 20.84
C GLY A 426 29.82 3.98 20.69
N TRP A 427 29.42 4.26 19.46
CA TRP A 427 28.59 5.40 19.10
C TRP A 427 27.40 4.93 18.28
N ALA A 428 26.30 5.69 18.30
CA ALA A 428 25.08 5.38 17.57
C ALA A 428 24.39 6.64 17.03
N VAL A 429 23.69 6.49 15.92
CA VAL A 429 22.80 7.49 15.33
C VAL A 429 21.49 6.81 14.95
N VAL A 430 20.36 7.35 15.41
CA VAL A 430 19.00 6.96 15.00
C VAL A 430 18.42 8.10 14.18
N TYR A 431 18.04 7.83 12.94
CA TYR A 431 17.68 8.87 11.96
C TYR A 431 16.36 8.59 11.21
N GLY A 432 15.59 7.62 11.70
CA GLY A 432 14.26 7.26 11.22
C GLY A 432 13.74 6.04 11.98
N PRO A 433 12.45 5.69 11.84
CA PRO A 433 11.92 4.42 12.34
C PRO A 433 12.75 3.25 11.81
N GLU A 434 13.31 2.46 12.72
CA GLU A 434 14.17 1.30 12.43
C GLU A 434 15.43 1.62 11.60
N GLN A 435 15.76 2.91 11.45
CA GLN A 435 16.95 3.37 10.73
C GLN A 435 17.99 3.89 11.71
N LEU A 436 19.01 3.06 11.92
CA LEU A 436 20.12 3.34 12.81
C LEU A 436 21.45 3.00 12.15
N VAL A 437 22.50 3.67 12.60
CA VAL A 437 23.88 3.28 12.33
C VAL A 437 24.66 3.33 13.64
N SER A 438 25.60 2.40 13.82
CA SER A 438 26.45 2.39 15.01
C SER A 438 27.81 1.80 14.70
N GLY A 439 28.76 2.04 15.59
CA GLY A 439 30.10 1.50 15.42
C GLY A 439 30.90 1.54 16.71
N ARG A 440 31.92 0.67 16.76
CA ARG A 440 32.98 0.76 17.77
C ARG A 440 33.74 2.07 17.56
N LEU A 441 34.02 2.80 18.64
CA LEU A 441 34.89 3.97 18.59
C LEU A 441 36.29 3.53 18.18
N GLU A 442 36.86 4.25 17.22
CA GLU A 442 38.15 3.93 16.64
C GLU A 442 39.31 4.29 17.59
N ASN A 443 40.38 3.49 17.55
CA ASN A 443 41.57 3.67 18.39
C ASN A 443 42.44 4.85 17.92
N GLU A 444 42.25 5.32 16.69
CA GLU A 444 42.92 6.49 16.13
C GLU A 444 41.94 7.64 15.87
N GLY A 445 42.44 8.87 15.99
CA GLY A 445 41.69 10.07 15.63
C GLY A 445 41.43 10.18 14.11
N PRO A 446 40.48 11.04 13.68
CA PRO A 446 40.17 11.24 12.26
C PRO A 446 41.35 11.69 11.41
N PHE A 447 42.34 12.33 12.02
CA PHE A 447 43.57 12.83 11.38
C PHE A 447 44.81 12.00 11.77
N GLY A 448 44.62 10.76 12.24
CA GLY A 448 45.66 9.87 12.72
C GLY A 448 46.04 10.09 14.19
N GLY A 449 46.91 9.20 14.69
CA GLY A 449 47.41 9.20 16.07
C GLY A 449 46.51 8.42 17.03
N ALA A 450 47.14 7.61 17.90
CA ALA A 450 46.44 6.78 18.88
C ALA A 450 45.70 7.64 19.92
N GLN A 451 44.49 7.22 20.29
CA GLN A 451 43.60 7.90 21.19
C GLN A 451 43.00 6.91 22.20
N VAL A 452 42.70 7.40 23.39
CA VAL A 452 42.06 6.58 24.44
C VAL A 452 40.54 6.70 24.32
N ALA A 453 39.85 5.55 24.32
CA ALA A 453 38.40 5.54 24.28
C ALA A 453 37.79 6.17 25.55
N THR A 454 36.88 7.11 25.37
CA THR A 454 36.13 7.77 26.45
C THR A 454 34.69 8.00 26.00
N SER A 455 33.75 8.17 26.93
CA SER A 455 32.35 8.49 26.58
C SER A 455 32.29 9.75 25.72
N ASN A 456 32.97 10.82 26.13
CA ASN A 456 32.97 12.10 25.40
C ASN A 456 33.47 11.98 23.95
N ARG A 457 34.43 11.08 23.67
CA ARG A 457 34.87 10.83 22.29
C ARG A 457 33.82 10.07 21.49
N ALA A 458 33.14 9.10 22.10
CA ALA A 458 32.05 8.38 21.46
C ALA A 458 30.87 9.30 21.13
N GLU A 459 30.49 10.18 22.06
CA GLU A 459 29.43 11.18 21.87
C GLU A 459 29.73 12.12 20.69
N LEU A 460 30.97 12.64 20.62
CA LEU A 460 31.39 13.48 19.49
C LEU A 460 31.42 12.72 18.17
N ARG A 461 31.88 11.47 18.21
CA ARG A 461 31.92 10.61 17.04
C ARG A 461 30.51 10.32 16.50
N ALA A 462 29.52 10.20 17.39
CA ALA A 462 28.10 10.02 17.04
C ALA A 462 27.53 11.27 16.33
N ALA A 463 27.80 12.47 16.86
CA ALA A 463 27.39 13.72 16.20
C ALA A 463 28.05 13.90 14.81
N ILE A 464 29.34 13.56 14.68
CA ILE A 464 30.05 13.58 13.38
C ILE A 464 29.46 12.52 12.43
N ALA A 465 29.12 11.34 12.95
CA ALA A 465 28.48 10.28 12.19
C ALA A 465 27.17 10.77 11.56
N ALA A 466 26.32 11.45 12.32
CA ALA A 466 25.06 11.99 11.81
C ALA A 466 25.26 12.96 10.64
N LEU A 467 26.28 13.83 10.70
CA LEU A 467 26.57 14.77 9.61
C LEU A 467 27.24 14.12 8.39
N ARG A 468 27.93 12.99 8.57
CA ARG A 468 28.62 12.26 7.49
C ARG A 468 27.82 11.07 6.95
N LEU A 469 26.61 10.84 7.45
CA LEU A 469 25.78 9.66 7.17
C LEU A 469 25.27 9.62 5.73
N CYS A 470 24.58 10.68 5.30
CA CYS A 470 23.94 10.77 4.00
C CYS A 470 23.89 12.22 3.52
N ASP A 471 23.34 12.42 2.32
CA ASP A 471 23.09 13.76 1.81
C ASP A 471 21.75 14.32 2.27
N TRP A 472 21.76 15.03 3.41
CA TRP A 472 20.56 15.64 3.98
C TRP A 472 19.87 16.65 3.05
N ARG A 473 20.64 17.34 2.19
CA ARG A 473 20.07 18.26 1.19
C ARG A 473 19.39 17.49 0.05
N ALA A 474 19.97 16.37 -0.38
CA ALA A 474 19.35 15.50 -1.38
C ALA A 474 18.07 14.82 -0.85
N ASP A 475 18.02 14.55 0.46
CA ASP A 475 16.83 14.10 1.17
C ASP A 475 15.77 15.23 1.37
N GLY A 476 16.03 16.45 0.88
CA GLY A 476 15.07 17.56 0.86
C GLY A 476 15.13 18.51 2.07
N PHE A 477 16.04 18.28 3.03
CA PHE A 477 16.11 19.08 4.25
C PHE A 477 17.03 20.29 4.09
N ASP A 478 16.72 21.40 4.75
CA ASP A 478 17.62 22.56 4.91
C ASP A 478 18.02 22.81 6.37
N ASN A 479 17.49 21.99 7.30
CA ASN A 479 17.82 22.06 8.71
C ASN A 479 17.89 20.66 9.33
N ILE A 480 18.97 20.36 10.05
CA ILE A 480 19.13 19.15 10.85
C ILE A 480 19.24 19.50 12.33
N CYS A 481 18.38 18.91 13.14
CA CYS A 481 18.39 18.99 14.60
C CYS A 481 18.98 17.69 15.17
N ILE A 482 20.15 17.78 15.81
CA ILE A 482 20.82 16.66 16.48
C ILE A 482 20.42 16.66 17.95
N ALA A 483 19.61 15.68 18.36
CA ALA A 483 19.21 15.47 19.74
C ALA A 483 20.17 14.50 20.46
N THR A 484 20.60 14.90 21.66
CA THR A 484 21.48 14.08 22.53
C THR A 484 21.24 14.45 23.99
N ASP A 485 21.49 13.52 24.90
CA ASP A 485 21.53 13.79 26.33
C ASP A 485 22.92 14.25 26.82
N SER A 486 23.90 14.43 25.93
CA SER A 486 25.24 14.91 26.29
C SER A 486 25.36 16.44 26.32
N SER A 487 25.38 17.04 27.52
CA SER A 487 25.69 18.47 27.68
C SER A 487 27.08 18.83 27.14
N TYR A 488 28.04 17.89 27.21
CA TYR A 488 29.38 18.10 26.66
C TYR A 488 29.36 18.39 25.15
N VAL A 489 28.50 17.68 24.40
CA VAL A 489 28.33 17.89 22.96
C VAL A 489 27.55 19.17 22.69
N VAL A 490 26.40 19.37 23.33
CA VAL A 490 25.53 20.54 23.07
C VAL A 490 26.23 21.84 23.44
N ASP A 491 26.75 21.97 24.67
CA ASP A 491 27.41 23.19 25.14
C ASP A 491 28.74 23.44 24.40
N GLY A 492 29.45 22.36 24.08
CA GLY A 492 30.69 22.42 23.32
C GLY A 492 30.49 22.91 21.89
N ALA A 493 29.51 22.34 21.17
CA ALA A 493 29.23 22.68 19.77
C ALA A 493 28.65 24.10 19.64
N THR A 494 27.76 24.50 20.53
CA THR A 494 27.00 25.75 20.42
C THR A 494 27.68 26.95 21.09
N GLY A 495 28.60 26.68 22.04
CA GLY A 495 29.29 27.67 22.84
C GLY A 495 30.82 27.56 22.81
N TRP A 496 31.39 26.50 23.39
CA TRP A 496 32.83 26.46 23.71
C TRP A 496 33.74 26.50 22.48
N ILE A 497 33.35 25.83 21.39
CA ILE A 497 34.17 25.74 20.17
C ILE A 497 34.50 27.11 19.58
N LYS A 498 33.58 28.09 19.68
CA LYS A 498 33.82 29.48 19.25
C LYS A 498 34.98 30.11 20.01
N GLY A 499 35.00 29.90 21.34
CA GLY A 499 36.09 30.36 22.20
C GLY A 499 37.40 29.63 21.96
N TRP A 500 37.35 28.31 21.73
CA TRP A 500 38.53 27.51 21.43
C TRP A 500 39.16 27.91 20.10
N VAL A 501 38.38 28.05 19.02
CA VAL A 501 38.90 28.50 17.72
C VAL A 501 39.57 29.87 17.86
N ARG A 502 38.92 30.83 18.53
CA ARG A 502 39.49 32.17 18.77
C ARG A 502 40.81 32.14 19.54
N ASN A 503 40.97 31.20 20.46
CA ASN A 503 42.13 31.10 21.35
C ASN A 503 43.13 30.01 20.91
N GLY A 504 43.11 29.57 19.64
CA GLY A 504 44.05 28.58 19.11
C GLY A 504 43.91 27.19 19.74
N TRP A 505 42.68 26.78 20.03
CA TRP A 505 42.28 25.53 20.69
C TRP A 505 42.75 25.36 22.14
N LYS A 506 42.83 26.48 22.86
CA LYS A 506 43.16 26.50 24.30
C LYS A 506 41.93 26.75 25.17
N THR A 507 41.89 26.10 26.33
CA THR A 507 40.88 26.32 27.37
C THR A 507 41.16 27.62 28.15
N ARG A 508 40.22 28.04 29.00
CA ARG A 508 40.42 29.21 29.91
C ARG A 508 41.60 29.04 30.87
N THR A 509 42.05 27.81 31.10
CA THR A 509 43.21 27.49 31.96
C THR A 509 44.51 27.29 31.16
N ASN A 510 44.56 27.77 29.90
CA ASN A 510 45.68 27.62 28.96
C ASN A 510 46.06 26.19 28.55
N GLY A 511 45.34 25.17 29.00
CA GLY A 511 45.49 23.79 28.51
C GLY A 511 44.92 23.62 27.09
N GLN A 512 45.34 22.59 26.37
CA GLN A 512 44.70 22.23 25.09
C GLN A 512 43.28 21.71 25.32
N ALA A 513 42.35 22.10 24.44
CA ALA A 513 41.00 21.55 24.44
C ALA A 513 41.06 20.01 24.25
N LYS A 514 40.39 19.28 25.15
CA LYS A 514 40.30 17.81 25.03
C LYS A 514 39.49 17.44 23.79
N ASN A 515 39.86 16.33 23.15
CA ASN A 515 39.21 15.81 21.92
C ASN A 515 39.23 16.80 20.74
N LYS A 516 40.27 17.66 20.70
CA LYS A 516 40.46 18.68 19.66
C LYS A 516 40.30 18.11 18.24
N ASP A 517 40.85 16.92 18.00
CA ASP A 517 40.79 16.23 16.71
C ASP A 517 39.34 16.01 16.21
N LEU A 518 38.45 15.55 17.08
CA LEU A 518 37.04 15.33 16.74
C LEU A 518 36.27 16.65 16.65
N TRP A 519 36.56 17.63 17.51
CA TRP A 519 35.93 18.95 17.42
C TRP A 519 36.30 19.69 16.12
N GLU A 520 37.55 19.60 15.69
CA GLU A 520 38.01 20.15 14.41
C GLU A 520 37.29 19.47 13.24
N LEU A 521 37.07 18.15 13.29
CA LEU A 521 36.31 17.46 12.25
C LEU A 521 34.83 17.85 12.26
N LEU A 522 34.19 17.89 13.44
CA LEU A 522 32.78 18.30 13.56
C LEU A 522 32.55 19.70 12.98
N LEU A 523 33.43 20.64 13.28
CA LEU A 523 33.35 21.99 12.74
C LEU A 523 33.54 22.02 11.22
N GLY A 524 34.47 21.22 10.68
CA GLY A 524 34.64 21.07 9.24
C GLY A 524 33.39 20.54 8.53
N GLU A 525 32.67 19.62 9.16
CA GLU A 525 31.38 19.13 8.64
C GLU A 525 30.28 20.19 8.72
N VAL A 526 30.20 20.95 9.82
CA VAL A 526 29.25 22.06 9.94
C VAL A 526 29.51 23.13 8.87
N GLU A 527 30.76 23.49 8.62
CA GLU A 527 31.14 24.44 7.56
C GLU A 527 30.79 23.92 6.17
N ARG A 528 31.05 22.64 5.90
CA ARG A 528 30.63 21.99 4.64
C ARG A 528 29.12 22.11 4.46
N TRP A 529 28.34 21.76 5.48
CA TRP A 529 26.89 21.78 5.40
C TRP A 529 26.32 23.20 5.26
N SER A 530 26.89 24.15 6.00
CA SER A 530 26.54 25.58 5.89
C SER A 530 26.77 26.11 4.47
N SER A 531 27.89 25.75 3.83
CA SER A 531 28.16 26.14 2.44
C SER A 531 27.17 25.56 1.40
N ARG A 532 26.43 24.51 1.77
CA ARG A 532 25.39 23.85 0.95
C ARG A 532 23.96 24.27 1.35
N GLY A 533 23.82 25.23 2.25
CA GLY A 533 22.53 25.73 2.74
C GLY A 533 21.83 24.81 3.74
N LEU A 534 22.54 23.90 4.41
CA LEU A 534 22.00 23.11 5.53
C LEU A 534 22.42 23.74 6.87
N ARG A 535 21.45 24.09 7.70
CA ARG A 535 21.66 24.54 9.08
C ARG A 535 21.79 23.35 10.02
N VAL A 536 22.71 23.44 10.98
CA VAL A 536 22.94 22.39 11.99
C VAL A 536 22.59 22.93 13.37
N GLU A 537 21.60 22.31 14.01
CA GLU A 537 21.12 22.64 15.35
C GLU A 537 21.41 21.48 16.31
N PHE A 538 21.71 21.78 17.58
CA PHE A 538 21.86 20.79 18.64
C PHE A 538 20.80 20.99 19.72
N TRP A 539 20.17 19.88 20.15
CA TRP A 539 19.14 19.89 21.19
C TRP A 539 19.54 18.99 22.35
N LYS A 540 19.64 19.59 23.54
CA LYS A 540 19.79 18.83 24.79
C LYS A 540 18.43 18.25 25.19
N ILE A 541 18.33 16.93 25.18
CA ILE A 541 17.15 16.19 25.64
C ILE A 541 17.43 15.46 26.96
N GLY A 542 16.37 15.00 27.61
CA GLY A 542 16.47 14.13 28.79
C GLY A 542 16.95 12.72 28.40
N ARG A 543 17.71 12.06 29.26
CA ARG A 543 18.25 10.71 29.00
C ARG A 543 17.16 9.67 28.72
N GLN A 544 16.01 9.81 29.38
CA GLN A 544 14.83 8.97 29.18
C GLN A 544 14.25 9.05 27.75
N LEU A 545 14.61 10.07 26.98
CA LEU A 545 14.17 10.27 25.60
C LEU A 545 15.22 9.79 24.58
N ASN A 546 16.40 9.34 25.03
CA ASN A 546 17.52 8.89 24.17
C ASN A 546 17.86 7.40 24.38
N VAL A 547 16.91 6.61 24.88
CA VAL A 547 17.15 5.23 25.34
C VAL A 547 17.60 4.30 24.21
N GLU A 548 17.03 4.47 23.02
CA GLU A 548 17.36 3.65 21.86
C GLU A 548 18.82 3.85 21.42
N ALA A 549 19.25 5.11 21.28
CA ALA A 549 20.62 5.44 20.90
C ALA A 549 21.63 4.97 21.97
N ASP A 550 21.34 5.16 23.27
CA ASP A 550 22.18 4.67 24.39
C ASP A 550 22.34 3.15 24.38
N ALA A 551 21.26 2.40 24.15
CA ALA A 551 21.30 0.94 24.06
C ALA A 551 22.17 0.47 22.89
N ILE A 552 22.02 1.10 21.72
CA ILE A 552 22.79 0.76 20.51
C ILE A 552 24.27 1.10 20.71
N ALA A 553 24.60 2.26 21.27
CA ALA A 553 25.97 2.68 21.53
C ALA A 553 26.68 1.72 22.51
N LYS A 554 25.99 1.28 23.57
CA LYS A 554 26.50 0.25 24.51
C LYS A 554 26.75 -1.10 23.86
N LYS A 555 25.89 -1.50 22.93
CA LYS A 555 26.09 -2.73 22.14
C LYS A 555 27.31 -2.58 21.23
N ALA A 556 27.43 -1.45 20.53
CA ALA A 556 28.56 -1.18 19.64
C ALA A 556 29.91 -1.10 20.37
N ALA A 557 29.92 -0.67 21.64
CA ALA A 557 31.11 -0.67 22.48
C ALA A 557 31.70 -2.09 22.69
N GLN A 558 30.92 -3.15 22.51
CA GLN A 558 31.36 -4.52 22.70
C GLN A 558 31.92 -5.16 21.42
N ALA A 559 31.72 -4.55 20.25
CA ALA A 559 32.20 -5.04 18.97
C ALA A 559 33.75 -5.06 18.90
N PRO A 560 34.39 -5.80 17.96
CA PRO A 560 35.85 -5.84 17.84
C PRO A 560 36.48 -4.45 17.69
N ALA A 561 37.73 -4.31 18.16
CA ALA A 561 38.44 -3.03 18.08
C ALA A 561 38.65 -2.61 16.62
N VAL A 562 38.47 -1.32 16.35
CA VAL A 562 38.70 -0.72 15.02
C VAL A 562 39.88 0.23 15.15
N ALA A 563 40.95 -0.02 14.38
CA ALA A 563 42.16 0.78 14.47
C ALA A 563 41.97 2.19 13.91
N HIS A 564 41.59 2.30 12.64
CA HIS A 564 41.55 3.56 11.92
C HIS A 564 40.16 4.18 11.89
N PHE A 565 40.08 5.52 11.94
CA PHE A 565 38.83 6.26 11.72
C PHE A 565 38.27 5.97 10.32
N ARG A 566 37.11 5.31 10.27
CA ARG A 566 36.43 4.93 9.02
C ARG A 566 35.24 5.83 8.78
N ASP A 567 35.09 6.26 7.53
CA ASP A 567 33.85 6.90 7.11
C ASP A 567 32.71 5.90 7.04
N LEU A 568 31.49 6.40 7.19
CA LEU A 568 30.28 5.60 7.07
C LEU A 568 30.14 5.20 5.60
N VAL A 569 30.54 3.97 5.29
CA VAL A 569 30.18 3.38 4.02
C VAL A 569 28.77 2.81 4.19
N ILE A 570 27.76 3.61 3.87
CA ILE A 570 26.52 3.03 3.34
C ILE A 570 26.95 2.52 1.96
N GLU A 571 27.41 1.27 1.88
CA GLU A 571 27.73 0.66 0.59
C GLU A 571 26.45 0.65 -0.25
N ASN A 572 26.42 1.44 -1.32
CA ASN A 572 25.65 1.08 -2.49
C ASN A 572 26.27 -0.23 -2.97
N SER A 573 25.68 -1.34 -2.55
CA SER A 573 26.17 -2.69 -2.75
C SER A 573 26.35 -3.00 -4.23
N SER A 574 27.56 -2.76 -4.72
CA SER A 574 28.07 -3.32 -5.96
C SER A 574 29.60 -3.29 -5.97
N THR A 575 30.22 -4.40 -5.61
CA THR A 575 31.29 -5.02 -6.42
C THR A 575 31.61 -6.38 -5.82
N ALA A 576 31.55 -7.41 -6.67
CA ALA A 576 31.92 -8.78 -6.35
C ALA A 576 33.44 -8.92 -6.29
N ALA A 577 33.95 -9.63 -5.27
CA ALA A 577 34.97 -10.66 -5.39
C ALA A 577 35.39 -11.17 -4.00
N GLY A 578 35.27 -12.49 -3.78
CA GLY A 578 35.77 -13.16 -2.58
C GLY A 578 35.11 -14.52 -2.35
N ILE A 579 35.37 -15.49 -3.24
CA ILE A 579 34.92 -16.88 -3.10
C ILE A 579 35.62 -17.53 -1.89
N SER A 580 34.83 -18.12 -0.99
CA SER A 580 35.27 -19.17 -0.06
C SER A 580 34.23 -20.30 -0.05
N ALA A 581 34.68 -21.49 -0.45
CA ALA A 581 34.03 -22.80 -0.44
C ALA A 581 33.40 -23.19 0.93
N LEU A 582 32.38 -24.06 1.09
CA LEU A 582 31.39 -24.71 0.23
C LEU A 582 30.30 -25.25 1.18
N SER A 583 29.39 -24.40 1.67
CA SER A 583 28.09 -24.90 2.14
C SER A 583 27.14 -24.91 0.95
N ARG A 584 26.36 -25.99 0.79
CA ARG A 584 25.31 -26.00 -0.26
C ARG A 584 24.40 -24.80 -0.01
N PRO A 585 24.12 -23.96 -1.02
CA PRO A 585 23.27 -22.80 -0.86
C PRO A 585 21.91 -23.23 -0.32
N ARG A 586 21.37 -22.46 0.62
CA ARG A 586 20.07 -22.73 1.23
C ARG A 586 18.98 -22.02 0.43
N ILE A 587 17.97 -22.78 0.02
CA ILE A 587 16.75 -22.27 -0.64
C ILE A 587 15.59 -22.38 0.34
N LEU A 588 14.90 -21.27 0.60
CA LEU A 588 13.59 -21.28 1.24
C LEU A 588 12.50 -21.15 0.18
N THR A 589 11.65 -22.17 0.04
CA THR A 589 10.44 -22.10 -0.79
C THR A 589 9.26 -21.63 0.04
N LEU A 590 8.65 -20.52 -0.36
CA LEU A 590 7.44 -19.96 0.24
C LEU A 590 6.24 -20.34 -0.63
N CYS A 591 5.39 -21.22 -0.11
CA CYS A 591 4.20 -21.71 -0.81
C CYS A 591 3.02 -21.75 0.16
N PHE A 592 2.26 -20.65 0.27
CA PHE A 592 1.16 -20.51 1.23
C PHE A 592 -0.19 -20.95 0.67
N GLU A 593 -0.30 -21.14 -0.64
CA GLU A 593 -1.54 -21.47 -1.32
C GLU A 593 -1.30 -22.52 -2.42
N TYR A 594 -2.27 -23.40 -2.66
CA TYR A 594 -2.26 -24.35 -3.79
C TYR A 594 -1.02 -25.27 -3.86
N GLU A 595 -0.50 -25.71 -2.70
CA GLU A 595 0.73 -26.50 -2.61
C GLU A 595 0.71 -27.77 -3.48
N ASP A 596 -0.38 -28.55 -3.45
CA ASP A 596 -0.50 -29.79 -4.24
C ASP A 596 -0.35 -29.51 -5.74
N MET A 597 -1.00 -28.44 -6.21
CA MET A 597 -0.91 -27.99 -7.60
C MET A 597 0.50 -27.52 -7.97
N PHE A 598 1.21 -26.85 -7.05
CA PHE A 598 2.60 -26.46 -7.26
C PHE A 598 3.52 -27.68 -7.41
N ASN A 599 3.33 -28.68 -6.53
CA ASN A 599 4.11 -29.91 -6.56
C ASN A 599 3.93 -30.68 -7.87
N ASP A 600 2.69 -30.87 -8.31
CA ASP A 600 2.39 -31.61 -9.54
C ASP A 600 2.97 -30.91 -10.78
N LEU A 601 2.81 -29.58 -10.86
CA LEU A 601 3.23 -28.83 -12.04
C LEU A 601 4.75 -28.59 -12.10
N HIS A 602 5.42 -28.48 -10.95
CA HIS A 602 6.84 -28.11 -10.85
C HIS A 602 7.75 -29.19 -10.23
N ALA A 603 7.30 -30.46 -10.16
CA ALA A 603 8.08 -31.59 -9.63
C ALA A 603 9.51 -31.67 -10.17
N ASP A 604 9.67 -31.52 -11.49
CA ASP A 604 10.99 -31.55 -12.15
C ASP A 604 11.89 -30.37 -11.72
N LEU A 605 11.36 -29.16 -11.66
CA LEU A 605 12.10 -27.97 -11.19
C LEU A 605 12.53 -28.13 -9.73
N ILE A 606 11.64 -28.65 -8.87
CA ILE A 606 11.92 -28.94 -7.46
C ILE A 606 13.06 -29.95 -7.34
N SER A 607 13.04 -31.02 -8.15
CA SER A 607 14.09 -32.03 -8.20
C SER A 607 15.44 -31.42 -8.60
N GLN A 608 15.46 -30.60 -9.66
CA GLN A 608 16.66 -29.92 -10.13
C GLN A 608 17.26 -28.98 -9.06
N LEU A 609 16.43 -28.15 -8.41
CA LEU A 609 16.87 -27.25 -7.34
C LEU A 609 17.43 -28.02 -6.12
N SER A 610 16.73 -29.08 -5.69
CA SER A 610 17.11 -29.91 -4.55
C SER A 610 18.41 -30.70 -4.80
N SER A 611 18.75 -30.97 -6.07
CA SER A 611 20.02 -31.61 -6.42
C SER A 611 21.24 -30.70 -6.22
N LYS A 612 21.06 -29.38 -6.27
CA LYS A 612 22.12 -28.35 -6.24
C LYS A 612 22.17 -27.56 -4.93
N ALA A 613 21.10 -27.53 -4.16
CA ALA A 613 20.93 -26.71 -2.97
C ALA A 613 20.26 -27.50 -1.84
N THR A 614 20.42 -27.02 -0.60
CA THR A 614 19.63 -27.51 0.54
C THR A 614 18.31 -26.75 0.54
N MET A 615 17.19 -27.44 0.31
CA MET A 615 15.89 -26.81 0.17
C MET A 615 15.01 -27.04 1.40
N GLU A 616 14.50 -25.96 1.97
CA GLU A 616 13.52 -25.93 3.03
C GLU A 616 12.24 -25.26 2.51
N ARG A 617 11.08 -25.69 3.00
CA ARG A 617 9.78 -25.18 2.56
C ARG A 617 8.99 -24.64 3.74
N SER A 618 8.26 -23.56 3.52
CA SER A 618 7.24 -23.09 4.46
C SER A 618 5.89 -22.89 3.77
N THR A 619 4.86 -23.44 4.39
CA THR A 619 3.45 -23.29 4.00
C THR A 619 2.66 -22.39 4.93
N THR A 620 3.28 -21.91 6.02
CA THR A 620 2.67 -20.95 6.94
C THR A 620 3.54 -19.69 7.11
N PRO A 621 2.94 -18.53 7.38
CA PRO A 621 3.66 -17.27 7.63
C PRO A 621 4.60 -17.34 8.85
N GLU A 622 4.20 -18.03 9.92
CA GLU A 622 4.94 -18.12 11.18
C GLU A 622 6.24 -18.90 10.98
N ASN A 623 6.15 -20.06 10.33
CA ASN A 623 7.32 -20.88 10.03
C ASN A 623 8.23 -20.18 9.00
N ALA A 624 7.66 -19.43 8.06
CA ALA A 624 8.44 -18.65 7.10
C ALA A 624 9.27 -17.58 7.81
N LEU A 625 8.67 -16.82 8.74
CA LEU A 625 9.39 -15.84 9.56
C LEU A 625 10.44 -16.50 10.44
N GLN A 626 10.17 -17.69 11.00
CA GLN A 626 11.16 -18.42 11.78
C GLN A 626 12.39 -18.75 10.94
N ILE A 627 12.22 -19.32 9.74
CA ILE A 627 13.33 -19.70 8.85
C ILE A 627 14.09 -18.47 8.33
N LEU A 628 13.38 -17.41 7.92
CA LEU A 628 13.99 -16.16 7.44
C LEU A 628 14.87 -15.46 8.50
N ASN A 629 14.60 -15.72 9.79
CA ASN A 629 15.34 -15.18 10.93
C ASN A 629 16.46 -16.11 11.45
N GLN A 630 16.64 -17.30 10.88
CA GLN A 630 17.74 -18.18 11.26
C GLN A 630 19.09 -17.62 10.82
N GLU A 631 20.14 -18.00 11.55
CA GLU A 631 21.54 -17.71 11.22
C GLU A 631 22.28 -19.03 10.94
N PRO A 632 22.87 -19.21 9.74
CA PRO A 632 22.88 -18.27 8.61
C PRO A 632 21.54 -18.27 7.85
N PRO A 633 21.05 -17.12 7.32
CA PRO A 633 19.77 -17.05 6.63
C PRO A 633 19.81 -17.73 5.25
N PRO A 634 18.64 -18.07 4.66
CA PRO A 634 18.58 -18.63 3.31
C PRO A 634 19.15 -17.64 2.29
N SER A 635 20.11 -18.09 1.47
CA SER A 635 20.73 -17.28 0.41
C SER A 635 19.82 -17.09 -0.81
N ILE A 636 18.84 -17.98 -0.97
CA ILE A 636 17.87 -17.98 -2.06
C ILE A 636 16.47 -18.14 -1.47
N ILE A 637 15.52 -17.35 -1.96
CA ILE A 637 14.11 -17.42 -1.56
C ILE A 637 13.27 -17.61 -2.82
N PHE A 638 12.53 -18.71 -2.89
CA PHE A 638 11.67 -19.03 -4.01
C PHE A 638 10.21 -18.78 -3.62
N VAL A 639 9.57 -17.79 -4.27
CA VAL A 639 8.17 -17.44 -4.06
C VAL A 639 7.35 -18.22 -5.08
N ALA A 640 6.67 -19.26 -4.60
CA ALA A 640 5.98 -20.23 -5.45
C ALA A 640 4.54 -19.83 -5.80
N ASP A 641 3.92 -18.97 -5.00
CA ASP A 641 2.53 -18.55 -5.19
C ASP A 641 2.27 -17.11 -4.69
N GLY A 642 1.06 -16.63 -4.98
CA GLY A 642 0.59 -15.29 -4.64
C GLY A 642 0.27 -15.06 -3.17
N GLY A 643 0.22 -16.10 -2.34
CA GLY A 643 -0.07 -15.97 -0.91
C GLY A 643 0.91 -15.06 -0.20
N LEU A 644 2.18 -15.04 -0.64
CA LEU A 644 3.19 -14.11 -0.08
C LEU A 644 2.81 -12.64 -0.27
N ALA A 645 2.13 -12.27 -1.38
CA ALA A 645 1.71 -10.89 -1.63
C ALA A 645 0.68 -10.38 -0.61
N ARG A 646 -0.02 -11.29 0.09
CA ARG A 646 -0.99 -10.99 1.16
C ARG A 646 -0.37 -11.04 2.56
N GLN A 647 0.86 -11.55 2.69
CA GLN A 647 1.57 -11.72 3.96
C GLN A 647 2.60 -10.61 4.19
N LYS A 648 2.11 -9.41 4.56
CA LYS A 648 2.94 -8.19 4.70
C LYS A 648 4.22 -8.41 5.52
N LYS A 649 4.11 -9.01 6.71
CA LYS A 649 5.26 -9.23 7.60
C LYS A 649 6.30 -10.18 7.01
N VAL A 650 5.85 -11.25 6.35
CA VAL A 650 6.75 -12.20 5.68
C VAL A 650 7.39 -11.52 4.49
N TRP A 651 6.62 -10.79 3.69
CA TRP A 651 7.15 -10.09 2.52
C TRP A 651 8.17 -9.02 2.91
N GLU A 652 7.88 -8.18 3.92
CA GLU A 652 8.86 -7.24 4.49
C GLU A 652 10.16 -7.94 4.88
N ARG A 653 10.05 -9.11 5.52
CA ARG A 653 11.24 -9.86 5.88
C ARG A 653 11.99 -10.43 4.68
N VAL A 654 11.30 -10.89 3.65
CA VAL A 654 11.91 -11.31 2.39
C VAL A 654 12.58 -10.12 1.69
N ILE A 655 12.00 -8.93 1.75
CA ILE A 655 12.59 -7.69 1.23
C ILE A 655 13.88 -7.35 1.99
N ASP A 656 13.91 -7.51 3.31
CA ASP A 656 15.14 -7.30 4.08
C ASP A 656 16.23 -8.26 3.62
N ARG A 657 15.92 -9.55 3.51
CA ARG A 657 16.87 -10.57 3.03
C ARG A 657 17.34 -10.27 1.60
N LEU A 658 16.44 -9.84 0.72
CA LEU A 658 16.76 -9.40 -0.64
C LEU A 658 17.73 -8.21 -0.61
N ARG A 659 17.45 -7.19 0.21
CA ARG A 659 18.32 -6.00 0.35
C ARG A 659 19.67 -6.30 0.99
N GLU A 660 19.77 -7.38 1.76
CA GLU A 660 21.00 -7.89 2.38
C GLU A 660 21.83 -8.80 1.47
N GLY A 661 21.27 -9.27 0.34
CA GLY A 661 22.03 -9.96 -0.71
C GLY A 661 21.42 -11.28 -1.17
N ALA A 662 20.27 -11.67 -0.64
CA ALA A 662 19.57 -12.87 -1.09
C ALA A 662 19.10 -12.74 -2.54
N THR A 663 19.00 -13.88 -3.24
CA THR A 663 18.32 -13.96 -4.53
C THR A 663 16.88 -14.39 -4.30
N VAL A 664 15.92 -13.57 -4.70
CA VAL A 664 14.48 -13.87 -4.61
C VAL A 664 13.95 -14.17 -6.01
N ILE A 665 13.34 -15.32 -6.22
CA ILE A 665 12.72 -15.68 -7.51
C ILE A 665 11.22 -15.85 -7.31
N VAL A 666 10.45 -15.07 -8.05
CA VAL A 666 8.98 -15.09 -8.07
C VAL A 666 8.54 -15.84 -9.31
N ALA A 667 7.94 -17.01 -9.12
CA ALA A 667 7.60 -17.92 -10.20
C ALA A 667 6.44 -18.85 -9.79
N GLY A 668 6.22 -19.92 -10.55
CA GLY A 668 5.17 -20.90 -10.29
C GLY A 668 3.79 -20.28 -10.42
N HIS A 669 2.99 -20.44 -9.38
CA HIS A 669 1.59 -20.00 -9.34
C HIS A 669 1.42 -18.51 -9.03
N PHE A 670 2.51 -17.79 -8.72
CA PHE A 670 2.43 -16.35 -8.42
C PHE A 670 1.78 -15.56 -9.55
N SER A 671 2.22 -15.77 -10.80
CA SER A 671 1.66 -15.09 -11.98
C SER A 671 0.17 -15.38 -12.19
N SER A 672 -0.32 -16.53 -11.70
CA SER A 672 -1.65 -17.06 -12.02
C SER A 672 -2.73 -16.67 -11.02
N PHE A 673 -2.36 -16.40 -9.76
CA PHE A 673 -3.30 -16.21 -8.65
C PHE A 673 -3.08 -14.91 -7.86
N VAL A 674 -2.34 -13.96 -8.47
CA VAL A 674 -2.13 -12.60 -7.96
C VAL A 674 -2.94 -11.63 -8.80
N SER A 675 -3.79 -10.82 -8.16
CA SER A 675 -4.52 -9.74 -8.82
C SER A 675 -3.56 -8.64 -9.28
N LYS A 676 -3.99 -7.80 -10.24
CA LYS A 676 -3.16 -6.68 -10.73
C LYS A 676 -2.63 -5.80 -9.59
N GLY A 677 -3.49 -5.38 -8.66
CA GLY A 677 -3.06 -4.57 -7.52
C GLY A 677 -2.08 -5.29 -6.58
N GLU A 678 -2.22 -6.61 -6.39
CA GLU A 678 -1.26 -7.38 -5.59
C GLU A 678 0.10 -7.48 -6.28
N PHE A 679 0.13 -7.71 -7.60
CA PHE A 679 1.36 -7.77 -8.40
C PHE A 679 2.11 -6.45 -8.34
N ASP A 680 1.41 -5.36 -8.63
CA ASP A 680 1.98 -4.01 -8.67
C ASP A 680 2.48 -3.59 -7.28
N ARG A 681 1.69 -3.82 -6.22
CA ARG A 681 2.16 -3.55 -4.85
C ARG A 681 3.35 -4.42 -4.46
N PHE A 682 3.38 -5.68 -4.88
CA PHE A 682 4.47 -6.60 -4.56
C PHE A 682 5.81 -6.08 -5.07
N PHE A 683 5.88 -5.69 -6.36
CA PHE A 683 7.10 -5.16 -6.97
C PHE A 683 7.35 -3.67 -6.64
N ALA A 684 6.31 -2.86 -6.44
CA ALA A 684 6.48 -1.49 -5.98
C ALA A 684 7.12 -1.41 -4.59
N ARG A 685 6.82 -2.36 -3.69
CA ARG A 685 7.39 -2.41 -2.32
C ARG A 685 8.90 -2.63 -2.30
N VAL A 686 9.45 -3.23 -3.35
CA VAL A 686 10.90 -3.38 -3.57
C VAL A 686 11.49 -2.28 -4.45
N GLY A 687 10.69 -1.30 -4.87
CA GLY A 687 11.13 -0.16 -5.68
C GLY A 687 11.24 -0.47 -7.18
N LEU A 688 10.64 -1.56 -7.66
CA LEU A 688 10.58 -1.85 -9.09
C LEU A 688 9.28 -1.29 -9.67
N PRO A 689 9.33 -0.59 -10.83
CA PRO A 689 8.15 -0.03 -11.47
C PRO A 689 7.32 -1.09 -12.21
N TRP A 690 7.57 -2.37 -11.96
CA TRP A 690 6.96 -3.47 -12.69
C TRP A 690 5.47 -3.55 -12.40
N ARG A 691 4.69 -3.65 -13.47
CA ARG A 691 3.23 -3.74 -13.40
C ARG A 691 2.75 -5.04 -14.02
N LEU A 692 1.55 -5.50 -13.63
CA LEU A 692 0.94 -6.63 -14.30
C LEU A 692 0.61 -6.24 -15.74
N GLY A 693 1.33 -6.85 -16.67
CA GLY A 693 1.20 -6.64 -18.11
C GLY A 693 0.20 -7.59 -18.74
N SER A 694 0.34 -7.73 -20.06
CA SER A 694 -0.54 -8.55 -20.87
C SER A 694 -0.53 -10.04 -20.47
N TYR A 695 -1.65 -10.72 -20.70
CA TYR A 695 -1.78 -12.16 -20.48
C TYR A 695 -2.15 -12.88 -21.78
N HIS A 696 -1.18 -13.56 -22.38
CA HIS A 696 -1.42 -14.36 -23.57
C HIS A 696 -0.33 -15.40 -23.79
N ARG A 697 -0.53 -16.28 -24.78
CA ARG A 697 0.54 -17.16 -25.26
C ARG A 697 1.39 -16.37 -26.23
N GLU A 698 2.71 -16.49 -26.14
CA GLU A 698 3.64 -15.79 -27.01
C GLU A 698 4.93 -16.57 -27.16
N THR A 699 5.66 -16.33 -28.25
CA THR A 699 7.06 -16.73 -28.38
C THR A 699 7.95 -15.60 -27.90
N VAL A 700 8.71 -15.84 -26.83
CA VAL A 700 9.63 -14.88 -26.25
C VAL A 700 11.06 -15.18 -26.69
N THR A 701 11.88 -14.14 -26.81
CA THR A 701 13.27 -14.21 -27.26
C THR A 701 14.19 -13.66 -26.19
N LEU A 702 15.35 -14.29 -26.02
CA LEU A 702 16.37 -13.90 -25.05
C LEU A 702 17.03 -12.57 -25.44
N HIS A 703 17.00 -11.60 -24.54
CA HIS A 703 17.73 -10.35 -24.67
C HIS A 703 19.12 -10.50 -24.03
N ARG A 704 20.09 -10.96 -24.83
CA ARG A 704 21.44 -11.34 -24.36
C ARG A 704 22.19 -10.21 -23.64
N THR A 705 21.94 -8.96 -24.02
CA THR A 705 22.52 -7.75 -23.40
C THR A 705 22.00 -7.51 -21.99
N ALA A 706 20.73 -7.85 -21.70
CA ALA A 706 20.14 -7.76 -20.35
C ALA A 706 20.72 -8.78 -19.38
N VAL A 707 21.19 -9.94 -19.88
CA VAL A 707 21.86 -10.95 -19.05
C VAL A 707 23.23 -10.45 -18.58
N GLY A 708 23.93 -9.64 -19.39
CA GLY A 708 25.24 -9.06 -19.07
C GLY A 708 26.41 -10.04 -19.03
N ASP A 709 26.15 -11.35 -18.93
CA ASP A 709 27.14 -12.44 -18.94
C ASP A 709 27.01 -13.30 -20.21
N ALA A 710 28.05 -13.28 -21.06
CA ALA A 710 28.06 -13.96 -22.34
C ALA A 710 28.11 -15.51 -22.24
N GLU A 711 28.66 -16.05 -21.16
CA GLU A 711 28.72 -17.50 -20.92
C GLU A 711 27.36 -18.00 -20.42
N LEU A 712 26.75 -17.27 -19.50
CA LEU A 712 25.40 -17.54 -19.00
C LEU A 712 24.37 -17.45 -20.14
N ALA A 713 24.45 -16.40 -20.97
CA ALA A 713 23.56 -16.21 -22.10
C ALA A 713 23.70 -17.31 -23.18
N ARG A 714 24.81 -18.05 -23.24
CA ARG A 714 24.97 -19.20 -24.15
C ARG A 714 24.27 -20.47 -23.65
N ARG A 715 23.98 -20.55 -22.34
CA ARG A 715 23.31 -21.69 -21.71
C ARG A 715 21.79 -21.52 -21.61
N LEU A 716 21.29 -20.32 -21.86
CA LEU A 716 19.86 -19.98 -21.86
C LEU A 716 19.22 -20.26 -23.24
N PRO A 717 17.95 -20.72 -23.30
CA PRO A 717 17.22 -20.86 -24.55
C PRO A 717 17.16 -19.56 -25.36
N ASP A 718 17.45 -19.60 -26.67
CA ASP A 718 17.37 -18.41 -27.52
C ASP A 718 15.95 -17.87 -27.66
N SER A 719 14.98 -18.77 -27.82
CA SER A 719 13.57 -18.44 -27.87
C SER A 719 12.70 -19.65 -27.53
N TYR A 720 11.50 -19.39 -27.01
CA TYR A 720 10.50 -20.42 -26.74
C TYR A 720 9.10 -19.83 -26.58
N SER A 721 8.09 -20.67 -26.77
CA SER A 721 6.70 -20.29 -26.52
C SER A 721 6.28 -20.64 -25.11
N GLN A 722 5.59 -19.72 -24.44
CA GLN A 722 4.99 -19.91 -23.13
C GLN A 722 3.63 -19.21 -23.04
N LYS A 723 2.76 -19.70 -22.16
CA LYS A 723 1.59 -18.93 -21.72
C LYS A 723 2.02 -18.11 -20.52
N ALA A 724 2.13 -16.79 -20.70
CA ALA A 724 2.68 -15.92 -19.67
C ALA A 724 1.74 -14.78 -19.30
N VAL A 725 1.80 -14.39 -18.03
CA VAL A 725 1.51 -13.03 -17.58
C VAL A 725 2.81 -12.25 -17.71
N PHE A 726 2.81 -11.16 -18.46
CA PHE A 726 4.00 -10.34 -18.63
C PHE A 726 4.13 -9.34 -17.46
N ALA A 727 5.35 -8.97 -17.12
CA ALA A 727 5.63 -7.78 -16.32
C ALA A 727 5.83 -6.59 -17.28
N ASP A 728 5.02 -5.56 -17.16
CA ASP A 728 5.16 -4.29 -17.89
C ASP A 728 6.07 -3.31 -17.13
N ASN A 729 6.53 -2.26 -17.80
CA ASN A 729 7.50 -1.28 -17.29
C ASN A 729 8.81 -1.91 -16.79
N VAL A 730 9.22 -3.02 -17.40
CA VAL A 730 10.52 -3.63 -17.13
C VAL A 730 11.58 -2.88 -17.92
N SER A 731 12.66 -2.48 -17.25
CA SER A 731 13.78 -1.82 -17.94
C SER A 731 14.42 -2.80 -18.93
N SER A 732 14.93 -2.29 -20.04
CA SER A 732 15.57 -3.13 -21.06
C SER A 732 16.80 -3.89 -20.55
N SER A 733 17.44 -3.40 -19.47
CA SER A 733 18.55 -4.07 -18.79
C SER A 733 18.12 -5.21 -17.86
N ASP A 734 16.86 -5.20 -17.40
CA ASP A 734 16.33 -6.25 -16.52
C ASP A 734 15.50 -7.29 -17.29
N ALA A 735 15.01 -6.95 -18.49
CA ALA A 735 14.14 -7.77 -19.31
C ALA A 735 14.90 -8.90 -20.03
N TRP A 736 14.93 -10.10 -19.44
CA TRP A 736 15.63 -11.26 -20.01
C TRP A 736 14.89 -11.87 -21.20
N TYR A 737 13.57 -11.99 -21.12
CA TYR A 737 12.76 -12.56 -22.21
C TYR A 737 11.57 -11.68 -22.54
N THR A 738 11.52 -11.22 -23.79
CA THR A 738 10.48 -10.33 -24.30
C THR A 738 9.94 -10.81 -25.65
N ARG A 739 8.82 -10.24 -26.10
CA ARG A 739 8.29 -10.49 -27.45
C ARG A 739 9.18 -9.91 -28.55
N ARG A 740 9.75 -8.72 -28.29
CA ARG A 740 10.64 -7.95 -29.16
C ARG A 740 11.65 -7.23 -28.27
N GLU A 741 12.88 -6.99 -28.73
CA GLU A 741 13.90 -6.29 -27.94
C GLU A 741 13.45 -4.92 -27.41
N THR A 742 12.59 -4.22 -28.15
CA THR A 742 12.05 -2.90 -27.78
C THR A 742 10.80 -2.97 -26.87
N SER A 743 10.37 -4.16 -26.47
CA SER A 743 9.18 -4.35 -25.64
C SER A 743 9.43 -3.82 -24.22
N ARG A 744 8.46 -3.08 -23.68
CA ARG A 744 8.43 -2.70 -22.25
C ARG A 744 7.91 -3.84 -21.36
N GLU A 745 7.28 -4.84 -21.98
CA GLU A 745 6.80 -6.04 -21.33
C GLU A 745 7.82 -7.18 -21.45
N ALA A 746 8.08 -7.84 -20.32
CA ALA A 746 8.95 -9.01 -20.22
C ALA A 746 8.22 -10.17 -19.55
N ALA A 747 8.32 -11.36 -20.15
CA ALA A 747 7.80 -12.58 -19.54
C ALA A 747 8.77 -13.17 -18.50
N VAL A 748 10.05 -12.81 -18.60
CA VAL A 748 11.06 -13.09 -17.58
C VAL A 748 11.92 -11.85 -17.38
N ALA A 749 12.09 -11.46 -16.12
CA ALA A 749 12.87 -10.30 -15.75
C ALA A 749 13.74 -10.60 -14.51
N LEU A 750 14.92 -9.98 -14.43
CA LEU A 750 15.80 -10.06 -13.28
C LEU A 750 16.37 -8.67 -12.99
N ALA A 751 15.91 -8.06 -11.90
CA ALA A 751 16.37 -6.74 -11.48
C ALA A 751 17.24 -6.82 -10.22
N ARG A 752 18.11 -5.83 -10.06
CA ARG A 752 18.89 -5.64 -8.83
C ARG A 752 18.09 -4.82 -7.82
N VAL A 753 17.97 -5.33 -6.60
CA VAL A 753 17.30 -4.64 -5.49
C VAL A 753 18.23 -4.67 -4.28
N GLY A 754 18.78 -3.51 -3.90
CA GLY A 754 19.84 -3.46 -2.90
C GLY A 754 21.07 -4.27 -3.34
N SER A 755 21.60 -5.12 -2.45
CA SER A 755 22.70 -6.05 -2.81
C SER A 755 22.22 -7.35 -3.46
N GLY A 756 20.92 -7.65 -3.41
CA GLY A 756 20.35 -8.88 -3.94
C GLY A 756 19.76 -8.73 -5.35
N ARG A 757 19.10 -9.80 -5.79
CA ARG A 757 18.48 -9.90 -7.11
C ARG A 757 17.06 -10.42 -6.98
N LEU A 758 16.13 -9.76 -7.65
CA LEU A 758 14.73 -10.16 -7.71
C LEU A 758 14.37 -10.59 -9.12
N GLY A 759 14.00 -11.85 -9.26
CA GLY A 759 13.58 -12.48 -10.51
C GLY A 759 12.07 -12.62 -10.58
N TYR A 760 11.52 -12.45 -11.77
CA TYR A 760 10.14 -12.78 -12.11
C TYR A 760 10.09 -13.72 -13.31
N VAL A 761 9.31 -14.80 -13.20
CA VAL A 761 8.99 -15.73 -14.28
C VAL A 761 7.47 -15.81 -14.40
N GLY A 762 6.93 -15.24 -15.48
CA GLY A 762 5.49 -15.05 -15.68
C GLY A 762 4.75 -16.25 -16.25
N ASP A 763 5.42 -17.40 -16.38
CA ASP A 763 4.83 -18.64 -16.89
C ASP A 763 3.65 -19.11 -16.02
N VAL A 764 2.56 -19.51 -16.66
CA VAL A 764 1.33 -20.01 -16.05
C VAL A 764 1.19 -21.53 -16.14
N ASN A 765 1.83 -22.19 -17.11
CA ASN A 765 1.70 -23.64 -17.33
C ASN A 765 2.94 -24.44 -16.92
N GLY A 766 4.03 -23.79 -16.50
CA GLY A 766 5.28 -24.46 -16.16
C GLY A 766 5.91 -25.14 -17.37
N GLU A 767 6.06 -24.44 -18.48
CA GLU A 767 6.77 -24.92 -19.65
C GLU A 767 8.22 -25.33 -19.33
N GLU A 768 8.77 -26.33 -20.04
CA GLU A 768 10.09 -26.89 -19.72
C GLU A 768 11.22 -25.85 -19.87
N LYS A 769 11.14 -25.03 -20.92
CA LYS A 769 12.17 -24.03 -21.24
C LYS A 769 12.14 -22.82 -20.31
N SER A 770 11.00 -22.43 -19.76
CA SER A 770 10.89 -21.38 -18.73
C SER A 770 11.43 -21.88 -17.39
N LYS A 771 11.14 -23.13 -17.00
CA LYS A 771 11.74 -23.79 -15.83
C LYS A 771 13.26 -23.83 -15.90
N ALA A 772 13.82 -24.08 -17.09
CA ALA A 772 15.26 -24.06 -17.33
C ALA A 772 15.91 -22.68 -17.08
N VAL A 773 15.14 -21.58 -17.05
CA VAL A 773 15.66 -20.23 -16.74
C VAL A 773 15.84 -20.01 -15.24
N VAL A 774 15.08 -20.72 -14.39
CA VAL A 774 15.05 -20.51 -12.93
C VAL A 774 16.39 -20.85 -12.26
N LEU A 775 17.01 -21.99 -12.59
CA LEU A 775 18.33 -22.37 -12.05
C LEU A 775 19.42 -21.33 -12.34
N PRO A 776 19.59 -20.84 -13.58
CA PRO A 776 20.45 -19.71 -13.90
C PRO A 776 20.19 -18.47 -13.02
N MET A 777 18.93 -18.08 -12.84
CA MET A 777 18.57 -16.90 -12.04
C MET A 777 18.95 -17.09 -10.57
N CYS A 778 18.83 -18.31 -10.05
CA CYS A 778 19.30 -18.69 -8.72
C CYS A 778 20.85 -18.76 -8.59
N GLY A 779 21.60 -18.70 -9.70
CA GLY A 779 23.05 -18.87 -9.72
C GLY A 779 23.51 -20.31 -9.48
N LEU A 780 22.72 -21.30 -9.90
CA LEU A 780 22.96 -22.74 -9.65
C LEU A 780 23.39 -23.54 -10.90
N LEU A 781 23.79 -22.85 -11.96
CA LEU A 781 24.21 -23.41 -13.25
C LEU A 781 25.68 -23.85 -13.31
#